data_AF-A0A3M2DCE0-F1
#
_entry.id   AF-A0A3M2DCE0-F1
#
_cell.length_a   1.000
_cell.length_b   1.000
_cell.length_c   1.000
_cell.angle_alpha   90.00
_cell.angle_beta   90.00
_cell.angle_gamma   90.00
#
_symmetry.space_group_name_H-M   'P 1'
#
loop_
_entity.id
_entity.type
_entity.pdbx_description
1 polymer ?
#
loop_
_entity_poly.entity_id
_entity_poly.type
_entity_poly.pdbx_seq_one_letter_code
_entity_poly.pdbx_strand_id
1 'polypeptide(L)'
;MPRGAHGGEYRGSVGQTRTERLLYSCPDGTAVPIEVYRCVNARTHPDLARRLRTAGVNFARCGDRDPAPVHVPVVYHDPDARIFALVLPESARHRELIERADLLAELADDCEYEVPAYVRDFAVVFGSDGLADYLAERADRAEREAKAIELERELSARRARLEEDERAFRAERAELERVVADLERRNQELQARAERAAAKRDPSPPPTVAAARPPGPAAPAPPEARPPAVSAPSPRVDPSPLAPASPDPDGTPLPAPTPWHVEVETNPLELMSKRELAELEREGTDPGGGAVDSRRVVVVASDDDVDVATARQAAIPEVSADQIVEEEEDEVPPDHGPTDRVPTDLEATTVGGATDVVIERWIVSREPDLKYVDGSGVRLAASATAEELEVMMAAGARPWLQVHKLPTYPLIALSVAPEDKLDTAFAFVFDIADDGDRAVLSALGREFSFELHLFDREYLPVQRRRVTADLADNVRYALAVAENHLLSIPEIDRSFTRASLMWSDPDFDRTGRSRPERALFRRDQLAALDTPGQVRAALDLVARFSAPELEELLVLVWGEPLAQWNALRTQVVLRAVDVGLWPGTALAQIAVSAGAARSRRELVGRLRAAFQRTVDAGAPGLSPEAIAENWRALDEVDPGRSAAAPAVVAGTIGADASAAPAARPGQPAPAAQQVIAPAAMSVPELIDALSDPRRRRDAAVELATRGDPAGIAPTFRALEDMTRAEAVAVLGNVVRYGAAAEDALIAGLLSGKAFIRHGCALALGVLKTEAGIEAVCDLLLAEPTEIWREIARAVGEFGGSAVMSLVARLRDQDDRGRERLAWALAHVAARGGRDPVETLSRGRDPVAAGVARHALELAPLAGSDDRTVRGPEAPRDQTVNRAFSRKFFEAMNRDGVPDDDDALLLDEADLIEADAEVLDERDLIPT
;
A
#
# COMPACT_ATOMS: atom_id res chain seq x y z
N MET A 1 29.25 -26.83 -8.18
CA MET A 1 28.37 -27.60 -9.07
C MET A 1 26.95 -27.52 -8.53
N PRO A 2 25.98 -26.94 -9.26
CA PRO A 2 24.58 -26.97 -8.84
C PRO A 2 24.01 -28.39 -8.99
N ARG A 3 23.15 -28.81 -8.04
CA ARG A 3 22.34 -30.03 -8.23
C ARG A 3 21.18 -29.68 -9.17
N GLY A 4 21.18 -30.27 -10.37
CA GLY A 4 20.07 -30.14 -11.31
C GLY A 4 18.81 -30.86 -10.82
N ALA A 5 17.65 -30.49 -11.37
CA ALA A 5 16.38 -31.08 -10.98
C ALA A 5 16.32 -32.58 -11.36
N HIS A 6 16.33 -33.45 -10.35
CA HIS A 6 16.03 -34.87 -10.51
C HIS A 6 14.51 -35.04 -10.69
N GLY A 7 14.09 -34.97 -11.96
CA GLY A 7 12.69 -35.04 -12.37
C GLY A 7 12.50 -35.87 -13.64
N GLY A 8 13.22 -37.00 -13.74
CA GLY A 8 13.26 -37.85 -14.93
C GLY A 8 11.91 -38.43 -15.37
N GLU A 9 11.93 -39.07 -16.53
CA GLU A 9 10.83 -39.90 -17.02
C GLU A 9 10.69 -41.20 -16.20
N TYR A 10 9.46 -41.63 -15.96
CA TYR A 10 9.22 -42.92 -15.33
C TYR A 10 9.43 -44.08 -16.32
N ARG A 11 10.19 -45.09 -15.92
CA ARG A 11 10.50 -46.27 -16.75
C ARG A 11 9.99 -47.60 -16.19
N GLY A 12 9.42 -47.61 -14.98
CA GLY A 12 8.86 -48.80 -14.35
C GLY A 12 7.77 -49.47 -15.19
N SER A 13 7.60 -50.78 -14.96
CA SER A 13 6.69 -51.67 -15.70
C SER A 13 5.24 -51.18 -15.70
N VAL A 14 4.79 -50.54 -14.62
CA VAL A 14 3.46 -49.92 -14.49
C VAL A 14 3.25 -48.81 -15.53
N GLY A 15 4.32 -48.11 -15.93
CA GLY A 15 4.32 -47.05 -16.93
C GLY A 15 4.55 -47.49 -18.37
N GLN A 16 4.68 -48.80 -18.64
CA GLN A 16 4.88 -49.36 -19.98
C GLN A 16 3.58 -49.95 -20.54
N THR A 17 3.39 -49.92 -21.86
CA THR A 17 2.20 -50.54 -22.49
C THR A 17 2.18 -52.04 -22.23
N ARG A 18 1.19 -52.51 -21.45
CA ARG A 18 1.10 -53.89 -20.98
C ARG A 18 -0.33 -54.42 -21.10
N THR A 19 -0.45 -55.72 -21.41
CA THR A 19 -1.73 -56.43 -21.50
C THR A 19 -1.89 -57.50 -20.42
N GLU A 20 -3.13 -57.78 -20.06
CA GLU A 20 -3.54 -58.81 -19.11
C GLU A 20 -4.53 -59.77 -19.80
N ARG A 21 -4.51 -61.05 -19.43
CA ARG A 21 -5.41 -62.08 -19.98
C ARG A 21 -6.59 -62.33 -19.04
N LEU A 22 -7.79 -62.00 -19.49
CA LEU A 22 -9.04 -62.16 -18.73
C LEU A 22 -9.98 -63.16 -19.42
N LEU A 23 -10.83 -63.83 -18.63
CA LEU A 23 -11.93 -64.64 -19.13
C LEU A 23 -13.20 -63.79 -19.23
N TYR A 24 -13.60 -63.45 -20.46
CA TYR A 24 -14.83 -62.71 -20.71
C TYR A 24 -16.01 -63.66 -20.86
N SER A 25 -17.08 -63.45 -20.10
CA SER A 25 -18.32 -64.22 -20.21
C SER A 25 -19.23 -63.61 -21.28
N CYS A 26 -19.35 -64.27 -22.42
CA CYS A 26 -20.26 -63.88 -23.49
C CYS A 26 -21.75 -63.99 -23.07
N PRO A 27 -22.66 -63.20 -23.65
CA PRO A 27 -24.09 -63.22 -23.32
C PRO A 27 -24.83 -64.55 -23.61
N ASP A 28 -24.17 -65.52 -24.26
CA ASP A 28 -24.65 -66.90 -24.48
C ASP A 28 -24.13 -67.90 -23.45
N GLY A 29 -23.34 -67.45 -22.46
CA GLY A 29 -22.72 -68.28 -21.42
C GLY A 29 -21.33 -68.81 -21.77
N THR A 30 -20.80 -68.54 -22.97
CA THR A 30 -19.46 -68.98 -23.36
C THR A 30 -18.39 -68.11 -22.68
N ALA A 31 -17.42 -68.72 -21.99
CA ALA A 31 -16.24 -68.01 -21.51
C ALA A 31 -15.15 -67.98 -22.59
N VAL A 32 -14.70 -66.78 -22.99
CA VAL A 32 -13.69 -66.57 -24.03
C VAL A 32 -12.48 -65.84 -23.42
N PRO A 33 -11.24 -66.35 -23.58
CA PRO A 33 -10.05 -65.62 -23.16
C PRO A 33 -9.82 -64.41 -24.07
N ILE A 34 -9.64 -63.24 -23.47
CA ILE A 34 -9.32 -61.98 -24.14
C ILE A 34 -8.04 -61.37 -23.57
N GLU A 35 -7.36 -60.55 -24.37
CA GLU A 35 -6.28 -59.68 -23.91
C GLU A 35 -6.79 -58.24 -23.80
N VAL A 36 -6.55 -57.61 -22.65
CA VAL A 36 -6.91 -56.21 -22.37
C VAL A 36 -5.69 -55.40 -22.01
N TYR A 37 -5.59 -54.17 -22.48
CA TYR A 37 -4.56 -53.22 -22.04
C TYR A 37 -4.86 -52.74 -20.62
N ARG A 38 -3.85 -52.79 -19.76
CA ARG A 38 -3.88 -52.24 -18.39
C ARG A 38 -3.03 -50.99 -18.24
N CYS A 39 -2.08 -50.77 -19.14
CA CYS A 39 -1.42 -49.49 -19.35
C CYS A 39 -1.22 -49.24 -20.85
N VAL A 40 -1.28 -47.98 -21.27
CA VAL A 40 -1.01 -47.48 -22.62
C VAL A 40 -0.05 -46.30 -22.49
N ASN A 41 1.21 -46.53 -22.89
CA ASN A 41 2.25 -45.52 -22.94
C ASN A 41 2.18 -44.78 -24.29
N ALA A 42 1.84 -43.49 -24.26
CA ALA A 42 1.49 -42.69 -25.43
C ALA A 42 2.66 -42.48 -26.41
N ARG A 43 3.89 -42.31 -25.88
CA ARG A 43 5.10 -42.17 -26.69
C ARG A 43 5.42 -43.44 -27.50
N THR A 44 5.30 -44.61 -26.88
CA THR A 44 5.61 -45.89 -27.55
C THR A 44 4.45 -46.42 -28.39
N HIS A 45 3.21 -46.08 -28.04
CA HIS A 45 1.99 -46.60 -28.68
C HIS A 45 0.97 -45.48 -28.98
N PRO A 46 1.30 -44.48 -29.82
CA PRO A 46 0.47 -43.28 -30.02
C PRO A 46 -0.92 -43.58 -30.61
N ASP A 47 -1.06 -44.63 -31.42
CA ASP A 47 -2.38 -45.03 -31.96
C ASP A 47 -3.29 -45.69 -30.91
N LEU A 48 -2.73 -46.40 -29.92
CA LEU A 48 -3.51 -46.90 -28.77
C LEU A 48 -3.91 -45.74 -27.85
N ALA A 49 -3.02 -44.79 -27.61
CA ALA A 49 -3.32 -43.58 -26.84
C ALA A 49 -4.43 -42.74 -27.51
N ARG A 50 -4.38 -42.56 -28.84
CA ARG A 50 -5.45 -41.88 -29.60
C ARG A 50 -6.79 -42.61 -29.49
N ARG A 51 -6.78 -43.95 -29.54
CA ARG A 51 -8.00 -44.78 -29.34
C ARG A 51 -8.55 -44.66 -27.91
N LEU A 52 -7.70 -44.71 -26.88
CA LEU A 52 -8.13 -44.57 -25.48
C LEU A 52 -8.86 -43.24 -25.24
N ARG A 53 -8.39 -42.15 -25.87
CA ARG A 53 -8.99 -40.81 -25.84
C ARG A 53 -10.29 -40.62 -26.65
N THR A 54 -10.73 -41.59 -27.44
CA THR A 54 -11.81 -41.37 -28.45
C THR A 54 -12.85 -42.49 -28.56
N ALA A 55 -12.49 -43.73 -28.23
CA ALA A 55 -13.39 -44.88 -28.32
C ALA A 55 -13.07 -46.01 -27.32
N GLY A 56 -12.01 -45.86 -26.52
CA GLY A 56 -11.45 -46.94 -25.71
C GLY A 56 -10.57 -47.92 -26.50
N VAL A 57 -9.90 -48.82 -25.76
CA VAL A 57 -8.94 -49.79 -26.33
C VAL A 57 -9.34 -51.25 -26.17
N ASN A 58 -10.16 -51.58 -25.17
CA ASN A 58 -10.46 -52.95 -24.74
C ASN A 58 -11.84 -53.41 -25.22
N PHE A 59 -11.87 -54.49 -26.02
CA PHE A 59 -13.08 -55.04 -26.62
C PHE A 59 -13.05 -56.57 -26.65
N ALA A 60 -14.21 -57.21 -26.46
CA ALA A 60 -14.40 -58.65 -26.56
C ALA A 60 -15.28 -59.00 -27.76
N ARG A 61 -14.96 -60.09 -28.48
CA ARG A 61 -15.75 -60.57 -29.61
C ARG A 61 -16.31 -61.96 -29.34
N CYS A 62 -17.64 -62.06 -29.31
CA CYS A 62 -18.37 -63.30 -29.08
C CYS A 62 -18.90 -63.86 -30.41
N GLY A 63 -18.08 -64.67 -31.09
CA GLY A 63 -18.41 -65.24 -32.40
C GLY A 63 -18.57 -64.18 -33.50
N ASP A 64 -19.68 -64.24 -34.23
CA ASP A 64 -20.02 -63.32 -35.32
C ASP A 64 -20.73 -62.04 -34.87
N ARG A 65 -20.82 -61.77 -33.56
CA ARG A 65 -21.33 -60.50 -33.03
C ARG A 65 -20.27 -59.38 -33.14
N ASP A 66 -20.76 -58.14 -33.17
CA ASP A 66 -19.91 -56.95 -33.06
C ASP A 66 -19.09 -56.93 -31.75
N PRO A 67 -17.90 -56.31 -31.72
CA PRO A 67 -17.08 -56.24 -30.51
C PRO A 67 -17.76 -55.42 -29.41
N ALA A 68 -17.96 -56.03 -28.24
CA ALA A 68 -18.48 -55.37 -27.05
C ALA A 68 -17.34 -54.69 -26.26
N PRO A 69 -17.53 -53.49 -25.70
CA PRO A 69 -16.52 -52.83 -24.87
C PRO A 69 -16.28 -53.61 -23.57
N VAL A 70 -15.02 -53.62 -23.12
CA VAL A 70 -14.60 -54.29 -21.89
C VAL A 70 -14.18 -53.25 -20.86
N HIS A 71 -15.04 -53.03 -19.87
CA HIS A 71 -14.89 -52.02 -18.83
C HIS A 71 -13.88 -52.46 -17.76
N VAL A 72 -12.59 -52.31 -18.06
CA VAL A 72 -11.49 -52.44 -17.10
C VAL A 72 -10.71 -51.12 -17.00
N PRO A 73 -10.11 -50.81 -15.84
CA PRO A 73 -9.21 -49.66 -15.68
C PRO A 73 -7.97 -49.76 -16.58
N VAL A 74 -7.54 -48.62 -17.12
CA VAL A 74 -6.35 -48.50 -17.97
C VAL A 74 -5.52 -47.30 -17.55
N VAL A 75 -4.23 -47.47 -17.28
CA VAL A 75 -3.31 -46.35 -17.08
C VAL A 75 -2.99 -45.70 -18.43
N TYR A 76 -3.13 -44.39 -18.52
CA TYR A 76 -2.55 -43.56 -19.58
C TYR A 76 -1.24 -42.96 -19.06
N HIS A 77 -0.14 -43.20 -19.77
CA HIS A 77 1.16 -42.60 -19.45
C HIS A 77 1.75 -41.88 -20.67
N ASP A 78 1.93 -40.57 -20.56
CA ASP A 78 2.69 -39.77 -21.50
C ASP A 78 3.96 -39.24 -20.80
N PRO A 79 5.14 -39.86 -21.04
CA PRO A 79 6.37 -39.43 -20.38
C PRO A 79 6.89 -38.08 -20.89
N ASP A 80 6.55 -37.69 -22.12
CA ASP A 80 7.03 -36.46 -22.74
C ASP A 80 6.22 -35.25 -22.25
N ALA A 81 4.89 -35.41 -22.13
CA ALA A 81 4.02 -34.45 -21.48
C ALA A 81 4.05 -34.52 -19.94
N ARG A 82 4.75 -35.51 -19.36
CA ARG A 82 4.80 -35.82 -17.92
C ARG A 82 3.40 -35.98 -17.31
N ILE A 83 2.58 -36.82 -17.95
CA ILE A 83 1.20 -37.12 -17.53
C ILE A 83 1.08 -38.60 -17.19
N PHE A 84 0.67 -38.88 -15.95
CA PHE A 84 0.19 -40.20 -15.52
C PHE A 84 -1.29 -40.05 -15.10
N ALA A 85 -2.16 -40.89 -15.65
CA ALA A 85 -3.58 -40.85 -15.34
C ALA A 85 -4.20 -42.25 -15.32
N LEU A 86 -4.98 -42.55 -14.29
CA LEU A 86 -5.78 -43.78 -14.19
C LEU A 86 -7.13 -43.55 -14.85
N VAL A 87 -7.37 -44.18 -16.00
CA VAL A 87 -8.63 -44.10 -16.75
C VAL A 87 -9.57 -45.20 -16.26
N LEU A 88 -10.61 -44.80 -15.51
CA LEU A 88 -11.65 -45.70 -15.03
C LEU A 88 -12.84 -45.73 -16.00
N PRO A 89 -13.48 -46.89 -16.22
CA PRO A 89 -14.76 -46.93 -16.93
C PRO A 89 -15.85 -46.29 -16.07
N GLU A 90 -16.81 -45.64 -16.72
CA GLU A 90 -17.89 -44.86 -16.07
C GLU A 90 -18.68 -45.65 -15.00
N SER A 91 -18.89 -46.96 -15.23
CA SER A 91 -19.53 -47.88 -14.29
C SER A 91 -18.72 -48.15 -13.00
N ALA A 92 -17.42 -47.88 -13.00
CA ALA A 92 -16.50 -48.13 -11.90
C ALA A 92 -16.18 -46.88 -11.05
N ARG A 93 -16.88 -45.74 -11.23
CA ARG A 93 -16.74 -44.56 -10.34
C ARG A 93 -16.74 -44.91 -8.85
N HIS A 94 -17.62 -45.82 -8.44
CA HIS A 94 -17.73 -46.29 -7.05
C HIS A 94 -16.53 -47.11 -6.54
N ARG A 95 -15.57 -47.47 -7.40
CA ARG A 95 -14.33 -48.19 -7.06
C ARG A 95 -13.09 -47.28 -7.04
N GLU A 96 -13.23 -45.97 -7.30
CA GLU A 96 -12.09 -45.05 -7.51
C GLU A 96 -10.97 -45.20 -6.47
N LEU A 97 -11.32 -45.17 -5.19
CA LEU A 97 -10.36 -45.29 -4.08
C LEU A 97 -9.67 -46.66 -4.02
N ILE A 98 -10.35 -47.72 -4.46
CA ILE A 98 -9.79 -49.08 -4.52
C ILE A 98 -8.79 -49.16 -5.68
N GLU A 99 -9.20 -48.77 -6.89
CA GLU A 99 -8.30 -48.80 -8.06
C GLU A 99 -7.10 -47.84 -7.90
N ARG A 100 -7.28 -46.72 -7.18
CA ARG A 100 -6.20 -45.80 -6.82
C ARG A 100 -5.24 -46.45 -5.80
N ALA A 101 -5.75 -47.17 -4.81
CA ALA A 101 -4.93 -47.89 -3.83
C ALA A 101 -4.18 -49.07 -4.48
N ASP A 102 -4.85 -49.85 -5.33
CA ASP A 102 -4.25 -50.96 -6.07
C ASP A 102 -3.12 -50.47 -6.99
N LEU A 103 -3.32 -49.36 -7.72
CA LEU A 103 -2.27 -48.76 -8.55
C LEU A 103 -1.11 -48.16 -7.72
N LEU A 104 -1.40 -47.60 -6.54
CA LEU A 104 -0.35 -47.14 -5.62
C LEU A 104 0.46 -48.31 -5.04
N ALA A 105 -0.16 -49.46 -4.80
CA ALA A 105 0.52 -50.68 -4.40
C ALA A 105 1.41 -51.22 -5.53
N GLU A 106 0.90 -51.31 -6.77
CA GLU A 106 1.72 -51.67 -7.94
C GLU A 106 2.93 -50.73 -8.13
N LEU A 107 2.76 -49.42 -7.92
CA LEU A 107 3.84 -48.43 -7.98
C LEU A 107 4.83 -48.53 -6.81
N ALA A 108 4.43 -49.09 -5.67
CA ALA A 108 5.29 -49.33 -4.52
C ALA A 108 6.08 -50.65 -4.62
N ASP A 109 5.55 -51.65 -5.33
CA ASP A 109 6.25 -52.89 -5.65
C ASP A 109 7.28 -52.73 -6.80
N ASP A 110 7.09 -51.76 -7.71
CA ASP A 110 7.99 -51.46 -8.84
C ASP A 110 9.25 -50.67 -8.41
N CYS A 111 10.05 -51.29 -7.55
CA CYS A 111 11.30 -50.73 -6.99
C CYS A 111 12.48 -50.65 -7.98
N GLU A 112 12.31 -50.96 -9.27
CA GLU A 112 13.41 -50.95 -10.25
C GLU A 112 13.76 -49.52 -10.72
N TYR A 113 12.80 -48.57 -10.64
CA TYR A 113 12.98 -47.19 -11.10
C TYR A 113 12.40 -46.17 -10.11
N GLU A 114 13.07 -45.02 -9.98
CA GLU A 114 12.56 -43.88 -9.19
C GLU A 114 11.20 -43.41 -9.73
N VAL A 115 10.21 -43.22 -8.83
CA VAL A 115 8.84 -42.80 -9.18
C VAL A 115 8.73 -41.25 -9.14
N PRO A 116 8.65 -40.56 -10.30
CA PRO A 116 8.61 -39.11 -10.35
C PRO A 116 7.34 -38.53 -9.74
N ALA A 117 7.36 -37.27 -9.33
CA ALA A 117 6.20 -36.58 -8.76
C ALA A 117 4.95 -36.71 -9.64
N TYR A 118 5.05 -36.53 -10.96
CA TYR A 118 3.91 -36.65 -11.89
C TYR A 118 3.28 -38.06 -11.97
N VAL A 119 3.97 -39.09 -11.46
CA VAL A 119 3.47 -40.47 -11.35
C VAL A 119 2.95 -40.77 -9.94
N ARG A 120 3.53 -40.16 -8.89
CA ARG A 120 2.99 -40.23 -7.53
C ARG A 120 1.65 -39.48 -7.42
N ASP A 121 1.59 -38.30 -8.00
CA ASP A 121 0.46 -37.37 -7.97
C ASP A 121 -0.47 -37.57 -9.18
N PHE A 122 -0.71 -38.84 -9.56
CA PHE A 122 -1.49 -39.17 -10.76
C PHE A 122 -2.97 -38.79 -10.62
N ALA A 123 -3.56 -38.33 -11.73
CA ALA A 123 -4.99 -38.03 -11.81
C ALA A 123 -5.82 -39.31 -12.01
N VAL A 124 -7.08 -39.32 -11.54
CA VAL A 124 -8.06 -40.33 -11.93
C VAL A 124 -9.10 -39.67 -12.83
N VAL A 125 -9.40 -40.29 -13.97
CA VAL A 125 -10.30 -39.75 -14.99
C VAL A 125 -11.29 -40.81 -15.45
N PHE A 126 -12.46 -40.39 -15.94
CA PHE A 126 -13.57 -41.29 -16.25
C PHE A 126 -13.87 -41.32 -17.74
N GLY A 127 -13.82 -42.51 -18.33
CA GLY A 127 -14.05 -42.75 -19.76
C GLY A 127 -12.99 -42.17 -20.69
N SER A 128 -13.25 -42.26 -22.00
CA SER A 128 -12.47 -41.58 -23.05
C SER A 128 -12.53 -40.06 -22.90
N ASP A 129 -13.71 -39.57 -22.51
CA ASP A 129 -14.09 -38.17 -22.62
C ASP A 129 -13.45 -37.37 -21.48
N GLY A 130 -13.53 -37.86 -20.24
CA GLY A 130 -12.82 -37.28 -19.10
C GLY A 130 -11.29 -37.35 -19.23
N LEU A 131 -10.74 -38.32 -19.98
CA LEU A 131 -9.33 -38.31 -20.36
C LEU A 131 -9.04 -37.21 -21.42
N ALA A 132 -9.92 -37.03 -22.40
CA ALA A 132 -9.75 -36.02 -23.43
C ALA A 132 -9.80 -34.60 -22.84
N ASP A 133 -10.76 -34.33 -21.94
CA ASP A 133 -10.92 -33.06 -21.24
C ASP A 133 -9.71 -32.74 -20.34
N TYR A 134 -9.27 -33.71 -19.53
CA TYR A 134 -8.08 -33.56 -18.67
C TYR A 134 -6.80 -33.26 -19.48
N LEU A 135 -6.63 -33.89 -20.64
CA LEU A 135 -5.50 -33.63 -21.53
C LEU A 135 -5.61 -32.26 -22.22
N ALA A 136 -6.82 -31.76 -22.49
CA ALA A 136 -7.03 -30.42 -23.03
C ALA A 136 -6.72 -29.35 -21.98
N GLU A 137 -7.25 -29.48 -20.76
CA GLU A 137 -7.00 -28.54 -19.66
C GLU A 137 -5.52 -28.42 -19.31
N ARG A 138 -4.77 -29.54 -19.34
CA ARG A 138 -3.31 -29.56 -19.16
C ARG A 138 -2.57 -28.82 -20.27
N ALA A 139 -3.01 -28.91 -21.52
CA ALA A 139 -2.40 -28.19 -22.64
C ALA A 139 -2.67 -26.67 -22.55
N ASP A 140 -3.94 -26.30 -22.29
CA ASP A 140 -4.38 -24.91 -22.05
C ASP A 140 -3.58 -24.23 -20.93
N ARG A 141 -3.36 -24.96 -19.82
CA ARG A 141 -2.58 -24.47 -18.68
C ARG A 141 -1.13 -24.19 -19.06
N ALA A 142 -0.48 -25.12 -19.76
CA ALA A 142 0.90 -24.97 -20.22
C ALA A 142 1.09 -23.80 -21.22
N GLU A 143 0.11 -23.55 -22.10
CA GLU A 143 0.17 -22.41 -23.03
C GLU A 143 0.06 -21.07 -22.29
N ARG A 144 -0.80 -20.98 -21.25
CA ARG A 144 -0.94 -19.78 -20.41
C ARG A 144 0.33 -19.52 -19.59
N GLU A 145 0.93 -20.56 -19.02
CA GLU A 145 2.20 -20.49 -18.28
C GLU A 145 3.37 -20.02 -19.17
N ALA A 146 3.48 -20.58 -20.38
CA ALA A 146 4.48 -20.14 -21.35
C ALA A 146 4.31 -18.65 -21.74
N LYS A 147 3.08 -18.19 -21.96
CA LYS A 147 2.78 -16.77 -22.25
C LYS A 147 3.08 -15.84 -21.08
N ALA A 148 2.86 -16.28 -19.84
CA ALA A 148 3.23 -15.50 -18.66
C ALA A 148 4.75 -15.29 -18.56
N ILE A 149 5.53 -16.36 -18.79
CA ILE A 149 7.00 -16.32 -18.80
C ILE A 149 7.54 -15.43 -19.95
N GLU A 150 6.87 -15.42 -21.11
CA GLU A 150 7.23 -14.55 -22.22
C GLU A 150 6.94 -13.07 -21.90
N LEU A 151 5.76 -12.77 -21.34
CA LEU A 151 5.39 -11.42 -20.90
C LEU A 151 6.32 -10.88 -19.80
N GLU A 152 6.72 -11.72 -18.84
CA GLU A 152 7.68 -11.36 -17.78
C GLU A 152 9.06 -11.00 -18.37
N ARG A 153 9.51 -11.69 -19.43
CA ARG A 153 10.74 -11.36 -20.16
C ARG A 153 10.63 -10.04 -20.92
N GLU A 154 9.49 -9.74 -21.53
CA GLU A 154 9.26 -8.44 -22.16
C GLU A 154 9.22 -7.29 -21.12
N LEU A 155 8.54 -7.50 -19.99
CA LEU A 155 8.43 -6.50 -18.92
C LEU A 155 9.78 -6.24 -18.24
N SER A 156 10.57 -7.26 -17.95
CA SER A 156 11.93 -7.11 -17.40
C SER A 156 12.88 -6.43 -18.39
N ALA A 157 12.84 -6.80 -19.69
CA ALA A 157 13.60 -6.11 -20.72
C ALA A 157 13.18 -4.63 -20.90
N ARG A 158 11.90 -4.31 -20.69
CA ARG A 158 11.38 -2.93 -20.73
C ARG A 158 11.77 -2.12 -19.48
N ARG A 159 11.74 -2.72 -18.29
CA ARG A 159 12.22 -2.11 -17.03
C ARG A 159 13.71 -1.74 -17.14
N ALA A 160 14.55 -2.66 -17.61
CA ALA A 160 15.99 -2.42 -17.78
C ALA A 160 16.32 -1.25 -18.73
N ARG A 161 15.52 -1.02 -19.77
CA ARG A 161 15.66 0.17 -20.66
C ARG A 161 15.30 1.45 -19.94
N LEU A 162 14.19 1.49 -19.21
CA LEU A 162 13.78 2.68 -18.44
C LEU A 162 14.83 3.03 -17.37
N GLU A 163 15.48 2.04 -16.75
CA GLU A 163 16.60 2.25 -15.83
C GLU A 163 17.86 2.80 -16.52
N GLU A 164 18.06 2.53 -17.82
CA GLU A 164 19.14 3.10 -18.64
C GLU A 164 18.82 4.53 -19.08
N ASP A 165 17.60 4.77 -19.56
CA ASP A 165 17.08 6.09 -19.91
C ASP A 165 17.10 7.04 -18.69
N GLU A 166 16.69 6.58 -17.51
CA GLU A 166 16.71 7.40 -16.29
C GLU A 166 18.15 7.69 -15.83
N ARG A 167 19.09 6.74 -15.96
CA ARG A 167 20.51 6.98 -15.69
C ARG A 167 21.10 8.02 -16.65
N ALA A 168 20.73 7.98 -17.93
CA ALA A 168 21.13 8.99 -18.91
C ALA A 168 20.58 10.38 -18.55
N PHE A 169 19.27 10.48 -18.26
CA PHE A 169 18.64 11.75 -17.88
C PHE A 169 19.20 12.33 -16.56
N ARG A 170 19.46 11.49 -15.55
CA ARG A 170 20.14 11.91 -14.31
C ARG A 170 21.55 12.43 -14.58
N ALA A 171 22.29 11.84 -15.53
CA ALA A 171 23.63 12.28 -15.91
C ALA A 171 23.61 13.62 -16.67
N GLU A 172 22.71 13.78 -17.65
CA GLU A 172 22.49 15.03 -18.39
C GLU A 172 22.09 16.18 -17.44
N ARG A 173 21.13 15.92 -16.54
CA ARG A 173 20.74 16.88 -15.51
C ARG A 173 21.91 17.29 -14.61
N ALA A 174 22.75 16.34 -14.18
CA ALA A 174 23.93 16.62 -13.37
C ALA A 174 25.01 17.40 -14.14
N GLU A 175 25.03 17.35 -15.47
CA GLU A 175 25.87 18.21 -16.31
C GLU A 175 25.29 19.62 -16.45
N LEU A 176 23.99 19.75 -16.70
CA LEU A 176 23.27 21.03 -16.72
C LEU A 176 23.43 21.79 -15.39
N GLU A 177 23.31 21.12 -14.24
CA GLU A 177 23.49 21.73 -12.92
C GLU A 177 24.94 22.24 -12.71
N ARG A 178 25.97 21.57 -13.26
CA ARG A 178 27.35 22.09 -13.28
C ARG A 178 27.50 23.32 -14.18
N VAL A 179 26.89 23.30 -15.37
CA VAL A 179 26.93 24.41 -16.33
C VAL A 179 26.26 25.67 -15.73
N VAL A 180 25.12 25.51 -15.05
CA VAL A 180 24.45 26.60 -14.33
C VAL A 180 25.36 27.17 -13.22
N ALA A 181 25.94 26.32 -12.37
CA ALA A 181 26.83 26.77 -11.30
C ALA A 181 28.06 27.54 -11.82
N ASP A 182 28.63 27.12 -12.95
CA ASP A 182 29.75 27.83 -13.58
C ASP A 182 29.34 29.15 -14.26
N LEU A 183 28.13 29.23 -14.83
CA LEU A 183 27.57 30.48 -15.33
C LEU A 183 27.29 31.48 -14.20
N GLU A 184 26.75 31.03 -13.07
CA GLU A 184 26.54 31.86 -11.88
C GLU A 184 27.86 32.39 -11.32
N ARG A 185 28.87 31.52 -11.15
CA ARG A 185 30.23 31.89 -10.73
C ARG A 185 30.80 33.00 -11.62
N ARG A 186 30.65 32.85 -12.94
CA ARG A 186 31.17 33.79 -13.95
C ARG A 186 30.39 35.11 -13.97
N ASN A 187 29.10 35.09 -13.66
CA ASN A 187 28.28 36.28 -13.48
C ASN A 187 28.69 37.06 -12.22
N GLN A 188 28.90 36.37 -11.10
CA GLN A 188 29.41 36.97 -9.85
C GLN A 188 30.81 37.60 -10.06
N GLU A 189 31.71 36.95 -10.80
CA GLU A 189 33.00 37.53 -11.18
C GLU A 189 32.85 38.81 -12.01
N LEU A 190 31.92 38.85 -12.97
CA LEU A 190 31.65 40.02 -13.79
C LEU A 190 31.05 41.17 -12.97
N GLN A 191 30.12 40.88 -12.05
CA GLN A 191 29.54 41.85 -11.12
C GLN A 191 30.62 42.46 -10.22
N ALA A 192 31.41 41.63 -9.53
CA ALA A 192 32.51 42.11 -8.67
C ALA A 192 33.57 42.90 -9.47
N ARG A 193 33.78 42.60 -10.75
CA ARG A 193 34.67 43.35 -11.66
C ARG A 193 34.08 44.69 -12.08
N ALA A 194 32.76 44.77 -12.28
CA ALA A 194 32.04 46.01 -12.55
C ALA A 194 32.01 46.93 -11.31
N GLU A 195 31.76 46.39 -10.11
CA GLU A 195 31.84 47.12 -8.84
C GLU A 195 33.23 47.70 -8.61
N ARG A 196 34.30 46.91 -8.80
CA ARG A 196 35.70 47.38 -8.72
C ARG A 196 36.04 48.44 -9.77
N ALA A 197 35.36 48.47 -10.91
CA ALA A 197 35.50 49.51 -11.91
C ALA A 197 34.73 50.79 -11.51
N ALA A 198 33.54 50.66 -10.96
CA ALA A 198 32.75 51.77 -10.42
C ALA A 198 33.44 52.44 -9.23
N ALA A 199 33.98 51.66 -8.29
CA ALA A 199 34.73 52.14 -7.12
C ALA A 199 36.06 52.84 -7.47
N LYS A 200 36.57 52.66 -8.70
CA LYS A 200 37.73 53.41 -9.24
C LYS A 200 37.37 54.71 -9.95
N ARG A 201 36.09 55.06 -10.05
CA ARG A 201 35.60 56.24 -10.79
C ARG A 201 35.38 57.43 -9.84
N ASP A 202 36.47 58.11 -9.52
CA ASP A 202 36.51 59.29 -8.63
C ASP A 202 35.57 60.44 -9.10
N PRO A 203 34.58 60.86 -8.29
CA PRO A 203 33.60 61.88 -8.66
C PRO A 203 34.02 63.31 -8.28
N SER A 204 35.07 63.83 -8.91
CA SER A 204 35.47 65.25 -8.78
C SER A 204 34.99 66.10 -9.98
N PRO A 205 34.22 67.19 -9.78
CA PRO A 205 33.76 68.06 -10.86
C PRO A 205 34.84 69.05 -11.34
N PRO A 206 34.88 69.42 -12.64
CA PRO A 206 35.81 70.43 -13.15
C PRO A 206 35.43 71.85 -12.67
N PRO A 207 36.41 72.74 -12.44
CA PRO A 207 36.16 74.07 -11.87
C PRO A 207 35.59 75.08 -12.86
N THR A 208 34.75 75.97 -12.36
CA THR A 208 34.20 77.13 -13.11
C THR A 208 35.28 78.17 -13.37
N VAL A 209 35.47 78.54 -14.64
CA VAL A 209 36.25 79.72 -15.05
C VAL A 209 35.31 80.71 -15.73
N ALA A 210 35.18 81.92 -15.16
CA ALA A 210 34.37 82.99 -15.73
C ALA A 210 35.22 83.92 -16.61
N ALA A 211 34.87 84.04 -17.88
CA ALA A 211 35.38 85.06 -18.80
C ALA A 211 34.21 85.60 -19.66
N ALA A 212 34.23 86.88 -20.02
CA ALA A 212 33.05 87.60 -20.51
C ALA A 212 33.07 87.92 -22.02
N ARG A 213 31.85 87.96 -22.61
CA ARG A 213 31.36 88.77 -23.76
C ARG A 213 32.36 89.32 -24.80
N PRO A 214 32.02 89.18 -26.09
CA PRO A 214 31.28 90.27 -26.78
C PRO A 214 30.05 89.77 -27.62
N PRO A 215 29.28 90.65 -28.32
CA PRO A 215 27.88 90.35 -28.68
C PRO A 215 27.50 90.30 -30.19
N GLY A 216 26.43 89.55 -30.49
CA GLY A 216 25.58 89.68 -31.69
C GLY A 216 26.07 88.96 -32.97
N PRO A 217 25.26 88.91 -34.06
CA PRO A 217 23.90 89.43 -34.24
C PRO A 217 22.80 88.36 -33.99
N ALA A 218 21.61 88.48 -34.60
CA ALA A 218 20.40 87.75 -34.22
C ALA A 218 19.65 87.06 -35.38
N ALA A 219 18.66 86.22 -35.01
CA ALA A 219 17.62 85.56 -35.84
C ALA A 219 18.07 84.38 -36.73
N PRO A 220 17.14 83.48 -37.15
CA PRO A 220 15.71 83.38 -36.83
C PRO A 220 15.34 82.10 -36.03
N ALA A 221 14.04 81.94 -35.71
CA ALA A 221 13.50 80.80 -34.96
C ALA A 221 13.02 79.65 -35.86
N PRO A 222 13.06 78.37 -35.40
CA PRO A 222 12.31 77.27 -36.01
C PRO A 222 10.82 77.33 -35.61
N PRO A 223 9.86 77.26 -36.57
CA PRO A 223 8.43 77.33 -36.27
C PRO A 223 7.74 75.97 -36.09
N GLU A 224 6.50 76.06 -35.60
CA GLU A 224 5.34 75.14 -35.69
C GLU A 224 5.50 73.80 -36.44
N ALA A 225 5.13 72.69 -35.77
CA ALA A 225 5.13 71.34 -36.35
C ALA A 225 3.71 70.79 -36.56
N ARG A 226 3.21 70.78 -37.82
CA ARG A 226 2.07 69.98 -38.39
C ARG A 226 1.67 70.50 -39.79
N PRO A 227 0.82 69.80 -40.58
CA PRO A 227 0.58 68.36 -40.77
C PRO A 227 0.90 67.98 -42.27
N PRO A 228 0.36 66.96 -43.01
CA PRO A 228 -0.92 66.17 -42.98
C PRO A 228 -0.75 64.75 -42.38
N ALA A 229 -1.75 63.93 -41.98
CA ALA A 229 -3.00 63.41 -42.61
C ALA A 229 -2.74 62.36 -43.74
N VAL A 230 -3.40 61.20 -43.88
CA VAL A 230 -4.64 60.56 -43.32
C VAL A 230 -4.35 59.02 -43.18
N SER A 231 -4.81 58.21 -42.21
CA SER A 231 -6.16 57.64 -42.02
C SER A 231 -6.21 56.69 -40.79
N ALA A 232 -7.41 56.30 -40.35
CA ALA A 232 -7.73 55.34 -39.27
C ALA A 232 -8.88 54.40 -39.77
N PRO A 233 -9.59 53.57 -38.96
CA PRO A 233 -9.40 53.13 -37.57
C PRO A 233 -9.55 51.59 -37.36
N SER A 234 -9.59 51.12 -36.11
CA SER A 234 -9.99 49.75 -35.74
C SER A 234 -11.51 49.49 -35.90
N PRO A 235 -11.95 48.24 -36.16
CA PRO A 235 -13.33 47.79 -35.93
C PRO A 235 -13.50 47.02 -34.60
N ARG A 236 -14.75 46.94 -34.12
CA ARG A 236 -15.22 46.05 -33.03
C ARG A 236 -15.75 44.74 -33.63
N VAL A 237 -15.92 43.69 -32.81
CA VAL A 237 -16.77 42.52 -33.15
C VAL A 237 -17.61 42.12 -31.95
N ASP A 238 -18.93 42.01 -32.17
CA ASP A 238 -19.95 41.34 -31.35
C ASP A 238 -21.31 41.49 -32.11
N PRO A 239 -22.35 40.65 -31.93
CA PRO A 239 -22.34 39.21 -31.59
C PRO A 239 -23.32 38.35 -32.44
N SER A 240 -22.97 37.07 -32.72
CA SER A 240 -23.93 35.96 -33.06
C SER A 240 -24.79 36.16 -34.36
N PRO A 241 -25.79 35.31 -34.73
CA PRO A 241 -26.18 33.95 -34.26
C PRO A 241 -26.51 32.88 -35.35
N LEU A 242 -26.90 31.68 -34.89
CA LEU A 242 -27.78 30.65 -35.51
C LEU A 242 -27.29 29.73 -36.65
N ALA A 243 -27.87 28.52 -36.68
CA ALA A 243 -27.60 27.35 -37.55
C ALA A 243 -28.85 27.00 -38.41
N PRO A 244 -29.13 25.75 -38.87
CA PRO A 244 -28.30 24.61 -39.36
C PRO A 244 -28.74 24.09 -40.76
N ALA A 245 -27.99 23.17 -41.40
CA ALA A 245 -28.47 22.36 -42.54
C ALA A 245 -27.65 21.07 -42.81
N SER A 246 -28.25 20.12 -43.55
CA SER A 246 -27.71 18.84 -44.04
C SER A 246 -28.27 18.57 -45.47
N PRO A 247 -28.03 17.42 -46.14
CA PRO A 247 -26.77 16.75 -46.52
C PRO A 247 -26.72 16.55 -48.07
N ASP A 248 -26.19 15.40 -48.55
CA ASP A 248 -26.31 14.80 -49.90
C ASP A 248 -25.51 15.44 -51.08
N PRO A 249 -25.22 14.68 -52.16
CA PRO A 249 -24.81 13.26 -52.20
C PRO A 249 -23.64 12.98 -53.17
N ASP A 250 -23.06 11.77 -53.08
CA ASP A 250 -22.69 10.86 -54.20
C ASP A 250 -21.59 9.89 -53.75
N GLY A 251 -21.80 8.59 -53.97
CA GLY A 251 -20.90 7.54 -53.49
C GLY A 251 -20.06 6.92 -54.60
N THR A 252 -18.75 6.79 -54.35
CA THR A 252 -17.90 5.76 -54.96
C THR A 252 -17.03 5.11 -53.87
N PRO A 253 -16.76 3.79 -53.96
CA PRO A 253 -16.30 3.02 -52.81
C PRO A 253 -14.80 3.17 -52.51
N LEU A 254 -14.46 3.30 -51.23
CA LEU A 254 -13.08 3.23 -50.74
C LEU A 254 -12.60 1.77 -50.68
N PRO A 255 -11.40 1.44 -51.20
CA PRO A 255 -10.75 0.15 -50.97
C PRO A 255 -10.19 0.04 -49.53
N ALA A 256 -9.84 -1.18 -49.13
CA ALA A 256 -9.50 -1.54 -47.75
C ALA A 256 -8.20 -0.87 -47.22
N PRO A 257 -8.09 -0.62 -45.90
CA PRO A 257 -6.90 -0.06 -45.29
C PRO A 257 -5.76 -1.07 -45.19
N THR A 258 -4.56 -0.61 -45.53
CA THR A 258 -3.25 -1.22 -45.21
C THR A 258 -2.35 -0.13 -44.59
N PRO A 259 -1.29 -0.50 -43.83
CA PRO A 259 -0.91 0.27 -42.65
C PRO A 259 -0.22 1.60 -42.94
N TRP A 260 -0.55 2.60 -42.13
CA TRP A 260 0.12 3.90 -42.13
C TRP A 260 1.39 3.81 -41.30
N HIS A 261 2.53 3.73 -41.97
CA HIS A 261 3.79 4.22 -41.40
C HIS A 261 3.67 5.74 -41.20
N VAL A 262 4.13 6.24 -40.05
CA VAL A 262 4.46 7.65 -39.86
C VAL A 262 5.97 7.74 -39.85
N GLU A 263 6.56 8.40 -40.85
CA GLU A 263 7.98 8.74 -40.85
C GLU A 263 8.25 9.95 -39.95
N VAL A 264 9.49 10.04 -39.45
CA VAL A 264 9.91 11.07 -38.50
C VAL A 264 10.40 12.31 -39.25
N GLU A 265 9.77 13.46 -39.04
CA GLU A 265 10.32 14.75 -39.48
C GLU A 265 11.42 15.24 -38.53
N THR A 266 12.68 14.94 -38.85
CA THR A 266 13.87 15.59 -38.25
C THR A 266 14.51 16.58 -39.20
N ASN A 267 14.52 17.86 -38.83
CA ASN A 267 15.46 18.88 -39.32
C ASN A 267 15.35 20.15 -38.44
N PRO A 268 16.35 21.05 -38.39
CA PRO A 268 17.65 20.98 -39.07
C PRO A 268 18.89 21.19 -38.17
N LEU A 269 20.01 20.54 -38.53
CA LEU A 269 21.39 21.10 -38.55
C LEU A 269 22.48 19.99 -38.65
N GLU A 270 22.62 19.32 -39.80
CA GLU A 270 23.91 18.66 -40.11
C GLU A 270 24.16 18.51 -41.63
N LEU A 271 25.02 19.37 -42.20
CA LEU A 271 25.54 19.24 -43.57
C LEU A 271 26.85 20.03 -43.78
N MET A 272 27.96 19.58 -43.17
CA MET A 272 29.34 19.77 -43.66
C MET A 272 30.18 18.51 -43.36
N SER A 273 31.34 18.35 -44.00
CA SER A 273 31.81 17.01 -44.39
C SER A 273 33.10 16.53 -43.73
N LYS A 274 33.33 15.20 -43.77
CA LYS A 274 34.50 14.48 -43.21
C LYS A 274 35.85 14.77 -43.91
N ARG A 275 36.02 15.95 -44.51
CA ARG A 275 37.31 16.49 -44.99
C ARG A 275 37.83 17.62 -44.12
N GLU A 276 36.96 18.47 -43.58
CA GLU A 276 37.36 19.71 -42.91
C GLU A 276 37.90 19.46 -41.48
N LEU A 277 37.39 18.43 -40.79
CA LEU A 277 37.99 17.91 -39.55
C LEU A 277 39.36 17.23 -39.76
N ALA A 278 39.68 16.82 -40.99
CA ALA A 278 40.91 16.09 -41.30
C ALA A 278 42.09 17.01 -41.66
N GLU A 279 41.98 18.32 -41.43
CA GLU A 279 42.97 19.32 -41.88
C GLU A 279 43.42 20.30 -40.80
N LEU A 280 42.68 20.45 -39.69
CA LEU A 280 42.97 21.40 -38.60
C LEU A 280 43.91 20.88 -37.48
N GLU A 281 44.16 19.57 -37.38
CA GLU A 281 45.08 18.99 -36.37
C GLU A 281 46.52 18.76 -36.88
N ARG A 282 46.89 19.27 -38.06
CA ARG A 282 48.15 18.85 -38.75
C ARG A 282 49.36 19.78 -38.59
N GLU A 283 49.20 21.00 -38.10
CA GLU A 283 50.29 21.98 -37.85
C GLU A 283 49.96 22.82 -36.61
N GLY A 284 50.77 22.95 -35.54
CA GLY A 284 52.04 22.33 -35.09
C GLY A 284 52.26 22.70 -33.60
N THR A 285 53.34 22.37 -32.87
CA THR A 285 54.66 21.80 -33.21
C THR A 285 55.27 21.15 -31.94
N ASP A 286 56.05 20.08 -32.10
CA ASP A 286 56.80 19.33 -31.05
C ASP A 286 57.98 20.17 -30.46
N PRO A 287 58.47 19.90 -29.22
CA PRO A 287 59.52 18.87 -29.06
C PRO A 287 59.50 18.06 -27.74
N GLY A 288 59.41 16.72 -27.84
CA GLY A 288 60.54 15.87 -27.39
C GLY A 288 60.28 14.63 -26.51
N GLY A 289 60.44 13.43 -27.12
CA GLY A 289 61.50 12.49 -26.70
C GLY A 289 61.16 11.08 -26.16
N GLY A 290 61.49 10.03 -26.93
CA GLY A 290 61.69 8.63 -26.48
C GLY A 290 60.42 7.74 -26.50
N ALA A 291 60.24 6.75 -27.40
CA ALA A 291 60.99 5.49 -27.60
C ALA A 291 60.88 4.52 -26.39
N VAL A 292 60.59 3.22 -26.52
CA VAL A 292 61.05 2.22 -27.51
C VAL A 292 60.00 1.14 -27.85
N ASP A 293 59.70 1.03 -29.15
CA ASP A 293 59.71 -0.15 -30.07
C ASP A 293 58.90 -1.47 -29.86
N SER A 294 57.78 -1.56 -30.60
CA SER A 294 57.32 -2.57 -31.60
C SER A 294 57.60 -4.10 -31.55
N ARG A 295 56.67 -4.80 -32.25
CA ARG A 295 56.71 -6.16 -32.89
C ARG A 295 56.42 -7.36 -31.96
N ARG A 296 55.43 -8.26 -32.20
CA ARG A 296 54.59 -8.71 -33.35
C ARG A 296 55.19 -9.88 -34.17
N VAL A 297 54.28 -10.78 -34.64
CA VAL A 297 54.43 -12.11 -35.31
C VAL A 297 54.25 -13.25 -34.29
N VAL A 298 53.21 -14.12 -34.23
CA VAL A 298 52.12 -14.64 -35.13
C VAL A 298 52.45 -16.03 -35.75
N VAL A 299 51.43 -16.92 -35.84
CA VAL A 299 51.41 -18.32 -36.39
C VAL A 299 51.90 -19.42 -35.40
N VAL A 300 51.34 -20.65 -35.26
CA VAL A 300 49.95 -21.22 -35.32
C VAL A 300 49.99 -22.72 -34.88
N ALA A 301 48.83 -23.39 -34.70
CA ALA A 301 48.63 -24.85 -34.49
C ALA A 301 49.00 -25.42 -33.08
N SER A 302 48.18 -26.26 -32.40
CA SER A 302 47.61 -27.62 -32.67
C SER A 302 48.47 -28.73 -31.99
N ASP A 303 47.99 -29.87 -31.45
CA ASP A 303 46.66 -30.49 -31.28
C ASP A 303 46.65 -31.44 -30.03
N ASP A 304 45.45 -31.90 -29.63
CA ASP A 304 45.07 -33.20 -29.01
C ASP A 304 45.59 -33.77 -27.65
N ASP A 305 44.63 -34.46 -27.00
CA ASP A 305 44.67 -35.74 -26.24
C ASP A 305 45.09 -35.94 -24.74
N VAL A 306 44.05 -36.18 -23.92
CA VAL A 306 43.73 -37.44 -23.17
C VAL A 306 44.59 -37.95 -21.97
N ASP A 307 44.13 -37.60 -20.76
CA ASP A 307 43.59 -38.49 -19.68
C ASP A 307 44.49 -39.38 -18.74
N VAL A 308 43.86 -39.85 -17.64
CA VAL A 308 44.13 -41.00 -16.74
C VAL A 308 44.96 -40.81 -15.43
N ALA A 309 44.24 -40.47 -14.34
CA ALA A 309 44.21 -41.05 -12.96
C ALA A 309 45.48 -41.40 -12.10
N THR A 310 45.33 -41.34 -10.75
CA THR A 310 45.45 -42.49 -9.77
C THR A 310 45.81 -42.10 -8.30
N ALA A 311 45.32 -42.89 -7.31
CA ALA A 311 45.74 -43.03 -5.88
C ALA A 311 45.40 -41.88 -4.86
N ARG A 312 44.98 -42.06 -3.58
CA ARG A 312 45.07 -43.07 -2.46
C ARG A 312 46.08 -42.67 -1.35
N GLN A 313 46.00 -43.07 -0.06
CA GLN A 313 44.92 -43.56 0.84
C GLN A 313 45.46 -43.88 2.27
N ALA A 314 44.73 -43.50 3.34
CA ALA A 314 44.91 -43.87 4.78
C ALA A 314 43.65 -43.37 5.58
N ALA A 315 43.04 -43.97 6.64
CA ALA A 315 43.23 -45.19 7.47
C ALA A 315 44.38 -45.11 8.51
N ILE A 316 44.37 -45.64 9.76
CA ILE A 316 43.66 -46.68 10.58
C ILE A 316 43.75 -46.21 12.09
N PRO A 317 42.93 -46.58 13.12
CA PRO A 317 41.88 -47.63 13.33
C PRO A 317 40.53 -47.15 13.96
N GLU A 318 39.70 -48.10 14.44
CA GLU A 318 38.63 -47.98 15.46
C GLU A 318 38.98 -48.84 16.71
N VAL A 319 38.35 -48.61 17.87
CA VAL A 319 38.22 -49.60 19.00
C VAL A 319 36.84 -49.45 19.68
N SER A 320 36.31 -50.55 20.23
CA SER A 320 34.94 -50.75 20.71
C SER A 320 34.61 -50.20 22.11
N ALA A 321 33.30 -50.14 22.42
CA ALA A 321 32.71 -49.76 23.71
C ALA A 321 32.66 -50.91 24.75
N ASP A 322 32.45 -50.58 26.04
CA ASP A 322 31.73 -51.46 26.99
C ASP A 322 31.31 -50.75 28.31
N GLN A 323 30.11 -51.12 28.79
CA GLN A 323 29.61 -51.22 30.20
C GLN A 323 29.31 -50.01 31.12
N ILE A 324 28.49 -50.33 32.15
CA ILE A 324 27.77 -49.48 33.13
C ILE A 324 27.89 -50.13 34.54
N VAL A 325 28.15 -49.34 35.59
CA VAL A 325 27.99 -49.62 37.05
C VAL A 325 27.84 -48.21 37.71
N GLU A 326 26.87 -47.82 38.56
CA GLU A 326 26.51 -48.29 39.93
C GLU A 326 27.68 -48.14 40.95
N GLU A 327 27.54 -47.71 42.22
CA GLU A 327 26.44 -47.11 43.02
C GLU A 327 26.85 -45.65 43.46
N GLU A 328 26.72 -45.02 44.65
CA GLU A 328 26.30 -45.29 46.05
C GLU A 328 25.92 -43.93 46.74
N GLU A 329 25.36 -43.91 47.96
CA GLU A 329 24.76 -42.72 48.65
C GLU A 329 25.62 -42.15 49.83
N ASP A 330 25.36 -40.92 50.34
CA ASP A 330 25.02 -40.65 51.77
C ASP A 330 24.92 -39.18 52.28
N GLU A 331 23.97 -39.00 53.21
CA GLU A 331 23.74 -38.05 54.34
C GLU A 331 24.13 -36.54 54.37
N VAL A 332 23.21 -35.75 54.98
CA VAL A 332 23.20 -34.28 55.28
C VAL A 332 22.25 -34.09 56.49
N PRO A 333 22.37 -33.17 57.51
CA PRO A 333 22.88 -31.77 57.53
C PRO A 333 23.65 -31.44 58.87
N PRO A 334 23.56 -30.28 59.61
CA PRO A 334 23.16 -28.87 59.30
C PRO A 334 24.09 -27.73 59.84
N ASP A 335 23.75 -26.49 59.42
CA ASP A 335 23.56 -25.26 60.24
C ASP A 335 24.40 -23.99 59.88
N HIS A 336 23.76 -22.82 60.08
CA HIS A 336 24.21 -21.42 60.04
C HIS A 336 24.38 -20.73 58.65
N GLY A 337 23.47 -19.81 58.34
CA GLY A 337 23.62 -18.74 57.32
C GLY A 337 23.82 -17.35 57.98
N PRO A 338 23.45 -16.21 57.34
CA PRO A 338 22.90 -16.03 55.98
C PRO A 338 23.68 -15.01 55.11
N THR A 339 23.77 -15.24 53.80
CA THR A 339 24.26 -14.28 52.80
C THR A 339 23.59 -14.47 51.44
N ASP A 340 23.64 -13.46 50.58
CA ASP A 340 22.99 -13.43 49.27
C ASP A 340 23.40 -14.58 48.33
N ARG A 341 22.39 -15.25 47.75
CA ARG A 341 22.42 -15.87 46.42
C ARG A 341 21.00 -16.09 45.91
N VAL A 342 20.79 -15.78 44.63
CA VAL A 342 19.61 -16.22 43.87
C VAL A 342 19.77 -17.72 43.60
N PRO A 343 18.72 -18.56 43.77
CA PRO A 343 18.80 -19.97 43.42
C PRO A 343 18.93 -20.16 41.91
N THR A 344 19.91 -20.97 41.48
CA THR A 344 20.08 -21.38 40.08
C THR A 344 19.60 -22.83 39.94
N ASP A 345 18.32 -23.06 40.25
CA ASP A 345 17.71 -24.38 40.21
C ASP A 345 17.29 -24.73 38.77
N LEU A 346 18.30 -24.99 37.92
CA LEU A 346 18.11 -25.61 36.61
C LEU A 346 17.93 -27.13 36.79
N GLU A 347 16.83 -27.51 37.45
CA GLU A 347 16.39 -28.90 37.46
C GLU A 347 16.11 -29.35 36.02
N ALA A 348 16.83 -30.38 35.58
CA ALA A 348 16.64 -31.01 34.27
C ALA A 348 15.28 -31.73 34.24
N THR A 349 14.20 -30.97 34.01
CA THR A 349 12.84 -31.48 33.88
C THR A 349 12.78 -32.41 32.67
N THR A 350 12.88 -33.70 32.92
CA THR A 350 12.76 -34.76 31.91
C THR A 350 11.34 -34.76 31.37
N VAL A 351 11.15 -34.10 30.21
CA VAL A 351 9.85 -34.04 29.53
C VAL A 351 9.53 -35.41 28.91
N GLY A 352 9.01 -36.30 29.75
CA GLY A 352 8.22 -37.45 29.32
C GLY A 352 6.90 -36.96 28.73
N GLY A 353 6.92 -36.56 27.47
CA GLY A 353 5.77 -36.08 26.71
C GLY A 353 5.95 -36.43 25.23
N ALA A 354 4.85 -36.55 24.50
CA ALA A 354 4.86 -37.03 23.11
C ALA A 354 5.85 -36.24 22.24
N THR A 355 6.68 -36.97 21.49
CA THR A 355 7.72 -36.41 20.63
C THR A 355 7.13 -35.38 19.67
N ASP A 356 7.69 -34.17 19.68
CA ASP A 356 7.23 -33.06 18.85
C ASP A 356 7.73 -33.25 17.41
N VAL A 357 6.94 -33.99 16.61
CA VAL A 357 7.25 -34.36 15.22
C VAL A 357 7.49 -33.12 14.34
N VAL A 358 6.95 -31.95 14.71
CA VAL A 358 7.17 -30.70 13.98
C VAL A 358 8.58 -30.15 14.26
N ILE A 359 8.99 -30.14 15.54
CA ILE A 359 10.37 -29.79 15.93
C ILE A 359 11.39 -30.81 15.39
N GLU A 360 11.11 -32.12 15.44
CA GLU A 360 12.02 -33.14 14.86
C GLU A 360 12.22 -32.94 13.36
N ARG A 361 11.13 -32.70 12.61
CA ARG A 361 11.20 -32.42 11.17
C ARG A 361 12.01 -31.17 10.86
N TRP A 362 11.91 -30.14 11.69
CA TRP A 362 12.69 -28.90 11.58
C TRP A 362 14.18 -29.07 11.91
N ILE A 363 14.52 -29.85 12.94
CA ILE A 363 15.92 -30.23 13.25
C ILE A 363 16.56 -31.00 12.07
N VAL A 364 15.74 -31.72 11.29
CA VAL A 364 16.18 -32.40 10.06
C VAL A 364 16.23 -31.48 8.83
N SER A 365 15.35 -30.48 8.71
CA SER A 365 15.41 -29.51 7.60
C SER A 365 16.57 -28.52 7.72
N ARG A 366 17.01 -28.23 8.96
CA ARG A 366 18.08 -27.26 9.28
C ARG A 366 17.75 -25.83 8.84
N GLU A 367 16.48 -25.46 8.93
CA GLU A 367 15.97 -24.09 8.77
C GLU A 367 16.26 -23.27 10.04
N PRO A 368 16.57 -21.96 9.95
CA PRO A 368 17.07 -21.18 11.08
C PRO A 368 16.05 -20.99 12.21
N ASP A 369 14.77 -20.92 11.87
CA ASP A 369 13.65 -20.80 12.79
C ASP A 369 12.45 -21.68 12.39
N LEU A 370 11.56 -21.88 13.35
CA LEU A 370 10.28 -22.57 13.21
C LEU A 370 9.23 -21.76 13.98
N LYS A 371 8.11 -21.46 13.30
CA LYS A 371 6.98 -20.71 13.84
C LYS A 371 5.73 -21.56 13.63
N TYR A 372 5.03 -21.96 14.69
CA TYR A 372 3.74 -22.64 14.55
C TYR A 372 2.81 -22.46 15.76
N VAL A 373 1.55 -22.85 15.58
CA VAL A 373 0.51 -22.86 16.62
C VAL A 373 -0.13 -24.25 16.69
N ASP A 374 -0.34 -24.76 17.90
CA ASP A 374 -1.01 -26.03 18.17
C ASP A 374 -2.09 -25.90 19.26
N GLY A 375 -2.68 -27.02 19.67
CA GLY A 375 -3.69 -27.07 20.75
C GLY A 375 -3.17 -26.70 22.16
N SER A 376 -1.86 -26.42 22.32
CA SER A 376 -1.23 -25.94 23.55
C SER A 376 -0.82 -24.46 23.50
N GLY A 377 -0.77 -23.84 22.32
CA GLY A 377 -0.48 -22.43 22.12
C GLY A 377 0.47 -22.17 20.95
N VAL A 378 1.10 -21.00 20.93
CA VAL A 378 2.14 -20.64 19.96
C VAL A 378 3.51 -21.19 20.42
N ARG A 379 4.27 -21.75 19.48
CA ARG A 379 5.63 -22.23 19.69
C ARG A 379 6.57 -21.63 18.66
N LEU A 380 7.68 -21.07 19.14
CA LEU A 380 8.75 -20.49 18.34
C LEU A 380 10.06 -21.23 18.67
N ALA A 381 10.75 -21.79 17.68
CA ALA A 381 12.06 -22.42 17.87
C ALA A 381 13.12 -21.77 16.98
N ALA A 382 14.34 -21.60 17.49
CA ALA A 382 15.44 -20.97 16.76
C ALA A 382 16.77 -21.72 16.97
N SER A 383 17.54 -21.87 15.89
CA SER A 383 18.95 -22.32 15.92
C SER A 383 19.86 -21.11 15.82
N ALA A 384 20.52 -20.78 16.92
CA ALA A 384 21.22 -19.51 17.13
C ALA A 384 22.70 -19.72 17.54
N THR A 385 23.54 -18.71 17.33
CA THR A 385 24.93 -18.67 17.84
C THR A 385 24.94 -18.41 19.35
N ALA A 386 26.07 -18.68 20.01
CA ALA A 386 26.26 -18.38 21.42
C ALA A 386 25.95 -16.92 21.78
N GLU A 387 26.30 -15.94 20.94
CA GLU A 387 26.03 -14.51 21.19
C GLU A 387 24.54 -14.19 21.06
N GLU A 388 23.85 -14.69 20.03
CA GLU A 388 22.40 -14.56 19.87
C GLU A 388 21.65 -15.23 21.04
N LEU A 389 22.12 -16.40 21.50
CA LEU A 389 21.59 -17.12 22.65
C LEU A 389 21.82 -16.36 23.97
N GLU A 390 23.00 -15.79 24.20
CA GLU A 390 23.29 -14.94 25.37
C GLU A 390 22.38 -13.70 25.39
N VAL A 391 22.17 -13.03 24.24
CA VAL A 391 21.24 -11.90 24.12
C VAL A 391 19.80 -12.31 24.43
N MET A 392 19.33 -13.46 23.93
CA MET A 392 17.99 -13.95 24.22
C MET A 392 17.82 -14.39 25.68
N MET A 393 18.84 -14.99 26.30
CA MET A 393 18.78 -15.47 27.69
C MET A 393 19.12 -14.39 28.73
N ALA A 394 19.53 -13.19 28.30
CA ALA A 394 19.94 -12.09 29.18
C ALA A 394 18.86 -11.66 30.20
N ALA A 395 19.30 -11.29 31.40
CA ALA A 395 18.43 -10.70 32.41
C ALA A 395 17.89 -9.35 31.91
N GLY A 396 16.55 -9.21 31.89
CA GLY A 396 15.87 -8.04 31.32
C GLY A 396 15.55 -8.16 29.82
N ALA A 397 15.82 -9.29 29.17
CA ALA A 397 15.34 -9.54 27.82
C ALA A 397 13.79 -9.56 27.77
N ARG A 398 13.21 -8.73 26.92
CA ARG A 398 11.76 -8.64 26.68
C ARG A 398 11.42 -8.96 25.22
N PRO A 399 10.19 -9.37 24.89
CA PRO A 399 9.74 -9.39 23.50
C PRO A 399 9.64 -7.97 22.93
N TRP A 400 10.04 -7.84 21.67
CA TRP A 400 9.91 -6.67 20.82
C TRP A 400 9.19 -7.11 19.56
N LEU A 401 7.98 -6.62 19.36
CA LEU A 401 7.30 -6.72 18.07
C LEU A 401 7.61 -5.43 17.28
N GLN A 402 8.06 -5.58 16.04
CA GLN A 402 8.39 -4.46 15.17
C GLN A 402 7.76 -4.65 13.78
N VAL A 403 7.44 -3.55 13.09
CA VAL A 403 6.93 -3.56 11.71
C VAL A 403 7.73 -2.59 10.84
N HIS A 404 8.21 -3.08 9.70
CA HIS A 404 8.98 -2.29 8.76
C HIS A 404 8.28 -2.22 7.40
N LYS A 405 7.79 -1.02 7.06
CA LYS A 405 7.16 -0.66 5.78
C LYS A 405 8.22 -0.53 4.67
N LEU A 406 8.74 -1.67 4.19
CA LEU A 406 9.74 -1.70 3.11
C LEU A 406 9.06 -1.63 1.73
N PRO A 407 9.74 -1.13 0.68
CA PRO A 407 9.11 -0.87 -0.63
C PRO A 407 8.69 -2.14 -1.41
N THR A 408 9.14 -3.32 -0.98
CA THR A 408 8.82 -4.61 -1.63
C THR A 408 7.93 -5.51 -0.77
N TYR A 409 7.87 -5.32 0.55
CA TYR A 409 6.99 -6.08 1.44
C TYR A 409 6.97 -5.44 2.84
N PRO A 410 5.86 -5.43 3.58
CA PRO A 410 5.90 -5.18 5.01
C PRO A 410 6.52 -6.39 5.73
N LEU A 411 7.44 -6.15 6.67
CA LEU A 411 7.90 -7.23 7.55
C LEU A 411 7.40 -6.99 8.97
N ILE A 412 6.84 -8.03 9.57
CA ILE A 412 6.64 -8.11 11.02
C ILE A 412 7.80 -8.95 11.58
N ALA A 413 8.49 -8.41 12.58
CA ALA A 413 9.61 -9.07 13.25
C ALA A 413 9.33 -9.19 14.76
N LEU A 414 9.63 -10.35 15.34
CA LEU A 414 9.59 -10.60 16.78
C LEU A 414 10.97 -11.02 17.28
N SER A 415 11.57 -10.20 18.13
CA SER A 415 12.85 -10.49 18.79
C SER A 415 12.66 -10.55 20.30
N VAL A 416 13.52 -11.28 21.02
CA VAL A 416 13.51 -11.28 22.50
C VAL A 416 14.88 -10.87 23.02
N ALA A 417 15.03 -9.64 23.52
CA ALA A 417 16.33 -9.05 23.85
C ALA A 417 16.23 -7.88 24.84
N PRO A 418 17.34 -7.47 25.47
CA PRO A 418 17.51 -6.14 26.05
C PRO A 418 17.49 -5.03 24.98
N GLU A 419 17.09 -3.80 25.35
CA GLU A 419 16.97 -2.67 24.39
C GLU A 419 18.31 -2.28 23.74
N ASP A 420 19.41 -2.34 24.49
CA ASP A 420 20.75 -2.01 23.97
C ASP A 420 21.22 -3.03 22.92
N LYS A 421 20.75 -4.28 23.02
CA LYS A 421 21.13 -5.43 22.18
C LYS A 421 20.16 -5.77 21.03
N LEU A 422 19.08 -5.02 20.84
CA LEU A 422 18.05 -5.37 19.86
C LEU A 422 18.58 -5.45 18.41
N ASP A 423 19.53 -4.58 18.04
CA ASP A 423 20.13 -4.59 16.69
C ASP A 423 20.97 -5.85 16.38
N THR A 424 21.34 -6.62 17.42
CA THR A 424 22.11 -7.88 17.31
C THR A 424 21.33 -9.10 17.80
N ALA A 425 20.01 -8.98 17.95
CA ALA A 425 19.15 -10.05 18.42
C ALA A 425 18.66 -10.96 17.29
N PHE A 426 18.51 -12.25 17.57
CA PHE A 426 17.77 -13.14 16.67
C PHE A 426 16.31 -12.67 16.57
N ALA A 427 15.77 -12.68 15.35
CA ALA A 427 14.43 -12.20 15.04
C ALA A 427 13.64 -13.24 14.23
N PHE A 428 12.45 -13.58 14.72
CA PHE A 428 11.45 -14.32 13.96
C PHE A 428 10.75 -13.35 13.00
N VAL A 429 10.96 -13.53 11.69
CA VAL A 429 10.35 -12.67 10.66
C VAL A 429 9.16 -13.41 10.06
N PHE A 430 8.00 -12.75 10.00
CA PHE A 430 6.74 -13.35 9.56
C PHE A 430 6.33 -12.89 8.15
N ASP A 431 5.96 -13.83 7.29
CA ASP A 431 5.28 -13.54 6.03
C ASP A 431 3.76 -13.52 6.26
N ILE A 432 3.14 -12.35 6.13
CA ILE A 432 1.70 -12.18 6.35
C ILE A 432 0.80 -12.82 5.27
N ALA A 433 1.39 -13.34 4.19
CA ALA A 433 0.71 -14.13 3.16
C ALA A 433 0.93 -15.64 3.29
N ASP A 434 1.74 -16.12 4.24
CA ASP A 434 1.77 -17.52 4.63
C ASP A 434 0.70 -17.81 5.70
N ASP A 435 -0.15 -18.83 5.47
CA ASP A 435 -1.24 -19.17 6.38
C ASP A 435 -0.75 -19.60 7.77
N GLY A 436 0.45 -20.17 7.87
CA GLY A 436 1.06 -20.62 9.14
C GLY A 436 1.55 -19.44 9.98
N ASP A 437 2.33 -18.54 9.38
CA ASP A 437 2.77 -17.29 10.01
C ASP A 437 1.58 -16.40 10.36
N ARG A 438 0.58 -16.28 9.47
CA ARG A 438 -0.68 -15.57 9.75
C ARG A 438 -1.41 -16.19 10.94
N ALA A 439 -1.54 -17.52 11.01
CA ALA A 439 -2.18 -18.20 12.14
C ALA A 439 -1.42 -18.00 13.47
N VAL A 440 -0.09 -17.97 13.46
CA VAL A 440 0.73 -17.64 14.63
C VAL A 440 0.48 -16.21 15.10
N LEU A 441 0.49 -15.24 14.18
CA LEU A 441 0.21 -13.84 14.50
C LEU A 441 -1.24 -13.65 15.00
N SER A 442 -2.23 -14.29 14.38
CA SER A 442 -3.62 -14.28 14.86
C SER A 442 -3.77 -14.87 16.27
N ALA A 443 -2.96 -15.87 16.64
CA ALA A 443 -2.95 -16.42 17.99
C ALA A 443 -2.30 -15.44 19.00
N LEU A 444 -1.13 -14.88 18.68
CA LEU A 444 -0.46 -13.86 19.51
C LEU A 444 -1.31 -12.57 19.68
N GLY A 445 -2.10 -12.22 18.68
CA GLY A 445 -3.05 -11.10 18.71
C GLY A 445 -4.31 -11.35 19.56
N ARG A 446 -4.60 -12.61 19.92
CA ARG A 446 -5.64 -12.97 20.90
C ARG A 446 -5.10 -13.02 22.32
N GLU A 447 -3.94 -13.64 22.51
CA GLU A 447 -3.23 -13.70 23.77
C GLU A 447 -1.72 -13.78 23.48
N PHE A 448 -0.96 -12.78 23.89
CA PHE A 448 0.48 -12.73 23.60
C PHE A 448 1.26 -13.61 24.58
N SER A 449 1.19 -14.91 24.35
CA SER A 449 1.90 -15.96 25.06
C SER A 449 2.43 -17.00 24.08
N PHE A 450 3.73 -17.31 24.17
CA PHE A 450 4.37 -18.36 23.37
C PHE A 450 5.42 -19.12 24.16
N GLU A 451 5.73 -20.34 23.72
CA GLU A 451 6.91 -21.06 24.21
C GLU A 451 8.08 -20.87 23.24
N LEU A 452 9.20 -20.39 23.78
CA LEU A 452 10.45 -20.16 23.07
C LEU A 452 11.37 -21.35 23.33
N HIS A 453 11.77 -22.03 22.25
CA HIS A 453 12.68 -23.17 22.25
C HIS A 453 14.00 -22.77 21.58
N LEU A 454 15.07 -22.64 22.36
CA LEU A 454 16.38 -22.20 21.90
C LEU A 454 17.29 -23.41 21.67
N PHE A 455 17.93 -23.45 20.50
CA PHE A 455 18.89 -24.46 20.09
C PHE A 455 20.20 -23.79 19.64
N ASP A 456 21.31 -24.51 19.74
CA ASP A 456 22.59 -24.10 19.15
C ASP A 456 22.62 -24.34 17.61
N ARG A 457 23.77 -24.08 16.97
CA ARG A 457 23.97 -24.29 15.53
C ARG A 457 24.11 -25.77 15.15
N GLU A 458 24.39 -26.62 16.13
CA GLU A 458 24.41 -28.09 16.02
C GLU A 458 22.99 -28.69 16.10
N TYR A 459 22.02 -27.92 16.57
CA TYR A 459 20.59 -28.22 16.84
C TYR A 459 20.38 -29.09 18.10
N LEU A 460 21.21 -28.88 19.13
CA LEU A 460 20.99 -29.38 20.49
C LEU A 460 20.16 -28.36 21.29
N PRO A 461 19.21 -28.80 22.13
CA PRO A 461 18.35 -27.90 22.91
C PRO A 461 19.13 -27.24 24.05
N VAL A 462 19.10 -25.90 24.09
CA VAL A 462 19.81 -25.07 25.08
C VAL A 462 18.86 -24.58 26.19
N GLN A 463 17.67 -24.08 25.82
CA GLN A 463 16.68 -23.60 26.79
C GLN A 463 15.26 -23.69 26.21
N ARG A 464 14.28 -24.02 27.05
CA ARG A 464 12.84 -23.82 26.77
C ARG A 464 12.27 -22.91 27.86
N ARG A 465 11.53 -21.87 27.46
CA ARG A 465 10.80 -20.99 28.40
C ARG A 465 9.50 -20.48 27.80
N ARG A 466 8.52 -20.16 28.64
CA ARG A 466 7.32 -19.42 28.22
C ARG A 466 7.58 -17.92 28.29
N VAL A 467 7.15 -17.18 27.28
CA VAL A 467 7.23 -15.71 27.19
C VAL A 467 5.80 -15.17 27.16
N THR A 468 5.53 -14.14 27.96
CA THR A 468 4.23 -13.44 28.05
C THR A 468 4.48 -11.95 28.10
N ALA A 469 3.65 -11.14 27.43
CA ALA A 469 3.74 -9.69 27.46
C ALA A 469 2.41 -9.02 27.08
N ASP A 470 2.30 -7.73 27.35
CA ASP A 470 1.15 -6.89 27.04
C ASP A 470 1.21 -6.36 25.59
N LEU A 471 1.28 -7.28 24.62
CA LEU A 471 1.53 -6.98 23.20
C LEU A 471 0.48 -7.56 22.23
N ALA A 472 -0.63 -8.11 22.72
CA ALA A 472 -1.69 -8.64 21.86
C ALA A 472 -2.31 -7.55 20.97
N ASP A 473 -2.50 -6.35 21.53
CA ASP A 473 -2.97 -5.17 20.81
C ASP A 473 -1.94 -4.69 19.78
N ASN A 474 -0.64 -4.74 20.12
CA ASN A 474 0.44 -4.46 19.16
C ASN A 474 0.42 -5.44 17.98
N VAL A 475 0.14 -6.73 18.18
CA VAL A 475 0.08 -7.70 17.07
C VAL A 475 -1.13 -7.44 16.16
N ARG A 476 -2.29 -7.11 16.72
CA ARG A 476 -3.48 -6.76 15.91
C ARG A 476 -3.26 -5.48 15.10
N TYR A 477 -2.65 -4.46 15.71
CA TYR A 477 -2.29 -3.22 15.02
C TYR A 477 -1.17 -3.43 13.97
N ALA A 478 -0.16 -4.23 14.29
CA ALA A 478 0.93 -4.60 13.39
C ALA A 478 0.44 -5.32 12.14
N LEU A 479 -0.50 -6.28 12.29
CA LEU A 479 -1.15 -6.96 11.17
C LEU A 479 -1.86 -5.96 10.25
N ALA A 480 -2.78 -5.15 10.79
CA ALA A 480 -3.56 -4.20 9.99
C ALA A 480 -2.66 -3.17 9.25
N VAL A 481 -1.63 -2.66 9.92
CA VAL A 481 -0.67 -1.70 9.32
C VAL A 481 0.22 -2.39 8.27
N ALA A 482 0.59 -3.65 8.46
CA ALA A 482 1.31 -4.43 7.47
C ALA A 482 0.44 -4.74 6.25
N GLU A 483 -0.79 -5.23 6.43
CA GLU A 483 -1.73 -5.54 5.34
C GLU A 483 -2.05 -4.31 4.48
N ASN A 484 -2.34 -3.16 5.11
CA ASN A 484 -2.56 -1.90 4.40
C ASN A 484 -1.33 -1.47 3.57
N HIS A 485 -0.12 -1.66 4.13
CA HIS A 485 1.12 -1.41 3.39
C HIS A 485 1.34 -2.40 2.24
N LEU A 486 1.01 -3.69 2.41
CA LEU A 486 1.07 -4.69 1.34
C LEU A 486 0.12 -4.35 0.19
N LEU A 487 -1.10 -3.92 0.50
CA LEU A 487 -2.09 -3.48 -0.49
C LEU A 487 -1.60 -2.26 -1.28
N SER A 488 -0.83 -1.36 -0.65
CA SER A 488 -0.23 -0.19 -1.33
C SER A 488 0.89 -0.56 -2.33
N ILE A 489 1.52 -1.73 -2.19
CA ILE A 489 2.57 -2.20 -3.09
C ILE A 489 1.93 -2.92 -4.30
N PRO A 490 2.31 -2.60 -5.55
CA PRO A 490 1.86 -3.32 -6.75
C PRO A 490 2.24 -4.80 -6.71
N GLU A 491 1.34 -5.69 -7.12
CA GLU A 491 1.52 -7.15 -6.95
C GLU A 491 2.81 -7.71 -7.57
N ILE A 492 3.17 -7.25 -8.77
CA ILE A 492 4.42 -7.62 -9.47
C ILE A 492 5.69 -7.20 -8.72
N ASP A 493 5.59 -6.23 -7.80
CA ASP A 493 6.71 -5.71 -7.02
C ASP A 493 6.72 -6.20 -5.56
N ARG A 494 5.70 -6.97 -5.13
CA ARG A 494 5.65 -7.65 -3.82
C ARG A 494 6.71 -8.77 -3.76
N SER A 495 7.49 -8.84 -2.67
CA SER A 495 8.50 -9.89 -2.45
C SER A 495 9.04 -9.91 -1.01
N PHE A 496 8.54 -10.83 -0.20
CA PHE A 496 9.03 -11.11 1.15
C PHE A 496 10.56 -11.30 1.17
N THR A 497 11.11 -12.13 0.29
CA THR A 497 12.56 -12.41 0.24
C THR A 497 13.41 -11.15 0.00
N ARG A 498 12.98 -10.22 -0.86
CA ARG A 498 13.70 -8.96 -1.08
C ARG A 498 13.62 -8.05 0.14
N ALA A 499 12.45 -7.95 0.77
CA ALA A 499 12.29 -7.18 2.01
C ALA A 499 13.15 -7.76 3.14
N SER A 500 13.12 -9.08 3.36
CA SER A 500 13.90 -9.76 4.40
C SER A 500 15.41 -9.61 4.20
N LEU A 501 15.88 -9.57 2.94
CA LEU A 501 17.27 -9.22 2.63
C LEU A 501 17.61 -7.76 2.96
N MET A 502 16.73 -6.80 2.59
CA MET A 502 16.91 -5.38 2.94
C MET A 502 16.91 -5.15 4.47
N TRP A 503 16.05 -5.85 5.20
CA TRP A 503 15.97 -5.78 6.66
C TRP A 503 17.15 -6.47 7.35
N SER A 504 17.78 -7.45 6.70
CA SER A 504 18.97 -8.14 7.21
C SER A 504 20.28 -7.37 6.98
N ASP A 505 20.25 -6.23 6.28
CA ASP A 505 21.43 -5.40 6.04
C ASP A 505 21.95 -4.77 7.35
N PRO A 506 23.25 -4.87 7.70
CA PRO A 506 23.79 -4.29 8.93
C PRO A 506 23.52 -2.79 9.10
N ASP A 507 23.46 -2.01 8.02
CA ASP A 507 23.24 -0.56 8.05
C ASP A 507 21.74 -0.17 8.16
N PHE A 508 20.82 -1.14 8.21
CA PHE A 508 19.39 -0.89 8.36
C PHE A 508 19.00 -0.53 9.81
N ASP A 509 18.38 0.64 10.00
CA ASP A 509 17.96 1.16 11.33
C ASP A 509 16.70 0.44 11.87
N ARG A 510 16.88 -0.80 12.33
CA ARG A 510 15.84 -1.65 12.96
C ARG A 510 15.22 -1.01 14.19
N THR A 511 16.02 -0.36 15.02
CA THR A 511 15.58 0.22 16.29
C THR A 511 14.98 1.62 16.15
N GLY A 512 15.17 2.30 15.01
CA GLY A 512 14.81 3.71 14.85
C GLY A 512 15.73 4.64 15.67
N ARG A 513 16.98 4.25 15.90
CA ARG A 513 17.99 5.00 16.68
C ARG A 513 18.48 6.26 15.97
N SER A 514 18.32 6.37 14.65
CA SER A 514 18.64 7.59 13.89
C SER A 514 17.65 8.74 14.08
N ARG A 515 16.45 8.45 14.62
CA ARG A 515 15.34 9.40 14.73
C ARG A 515 15.52 10.37 15.91
N PRO A 516 15.69 11.70 15.68
CA PRO A 516 15.83 12.65 16.79
C PRO A 516 14.59 12.71 17.69
N GLU A 517 13.43 12.28 17.19
CA GLU A 517 12.17 12.19 17.94
C GLU A 517 12.25 11.21 19.11
N ARG A 518 13.10 10.17 19.05
CA ARG A 518 13.26 9.18 20.14
C ARG A 518 13.70 9.86 21.45
N ALA A 519 14.51 10.91 21.36
CA ALA A 519 14.96 11.68 22.52
C ALA A 519 13.87 12.59 23.14
N LEU A 520 12.74 12.77 22.44
CA LEU A 520 11.60 13.57 22.90
C LEU A 520 10.58 12.76 23.70
N PHE A 521 10.52 11.43 23.53
CA PHE A 521 9.58 10.59 24.28
C PHE A 521 10.08 10.39 25.72
N ARG A 522 9.29 10.87 26.70
CA ARG A 522 9.70 10.98 28.11
C ARG A 522 8.64 10.45 29.06
N ARG A 523 8.65 9.12 29.28
CA ARG A 523 7.77 8.42 30.24
C ARG A 523 7.76 9.04 31.64
N ASP A 524 8.88 9.58 32.09
CA ASP A 524 9.00 10.27 33.38
C ASP A 524 8.13 11.53 33.48
N GLN A 525 7.91 12.23 32.37
CA GLN A 525 7.00 13.39 32.30
C GLN A 525 5.52 12.97 32.27
N LEU A 526 5.21 11.81 31.67
CA LEU A 526 3.85 11.26 31.64
C LEU A 526 3.38 10.75 33.01
N ALA A 527 4.32 10.34 33.89
CA ALA A 527 4.01 9.88 35.24
C ALA A 527 3.88 11.04 36.26
N ALA A 528 4.68 12.10 36.12
CA ALA A 528 4.79 13.18 37.10
C ALA A 528 3.69 14.25 36.92
N LEU A 529 2.46 13.97 37.35
CA LEU A 529 1.26 14.77 37.03
C LEU A 529 0.72 15.64 38.20
N ASP A 530 1.59 16.08 39.09
CA ASP A 530 1.20 16.76 40.33
C ASP A 530 0.62 18.16 40.09
N THR A 531 1.36 19.02 39.37
CA THR A 531 1.00 20.41 39.11
C THR A 531 0.36 20.63 37.73
N PRO A 532 -0.53 21.63 37.57
CA PRO A 532 -1.07 22.02 36.26
C PRO A 532 0.00 22.27 35.18
N GLY A 533 1.16 22.82 35.55
CA GLY A 533 2.29 22.97 34.61
C GLY A 533 2.84 21.65 34.08
N GLN A 534 3.05 20.66 34.96
CA GLN A 534 3.46 19.32 34.55
C GLN A 534 2.38 18.63 33.71
N VAL A 535 1.10 18.74 34.13
CA VAL A 535 -0.04 18.17 33.39
C VAL A 535 -0.13 18.75 31.98
N ARG A 536 0.14 20.05 31.80
CA ARG A 536 0.22 20.64 30.47
C ARG A 536 1.40 20.10 29.67
N ALA A 537 2.61 20.02 30.24
CA ALA A 537 3.76 19.47 29.53
C ALA A 537 3.56 18.00 29.11
N ALA A 538 2.93 17.18 29.97
CA ALA A 538 2.56 15.81 29.65
C ALA A 538 1.47 15.74 28.57
N LEU A 539 0.50 16.65 28.58
CA LEU A 539 -0.55 16.77 27.57
C LEU A 539 0.01 17.19 26.20
N ASP A 540 0.91 18.18 26.16
CA ASP A 540 1.61 18.62 24.94
C ASP A 540 2.45 17.46 24.36
N LEU A 541 3.07 16.63 25.22
CA LEU A 541 3.79 15.42 24.83
C LEU A 541 2.84 14.32 24.31
N VAL A 542 1.70 14.11 24.95
CA VAL A 542 0.67 13.14 24.51
C VAL A 542 0.07 13.54 23.17
N ALA A 543 -0.30 14.81 22.98
CA ALA A 543 -0.82 15.32 21.71
C ALA A 543 0.19 15.12 20.57
N ARG A 544 1.49 15.31 20.84
CA ARG A 544 2.55 15.09 19.86
C ARG A 544 2.70 13.62 19.47
N PHE A 545 2.72 12.70 20.43
CA PHE A 545 2.90 11.27 20.16
C PHE A 545 1.61 10.52 19.79
N SER A 546 0.47 11.20 19.79
CA SER A 546 -0.80 10.70 19.21
C SER A 546 -0.99 11.16 17.75
N ALA A 547 0.02 11.77 17.12
CA ALA A 547 0.03 12.02 15.68
C ALA A 547 0.41 10.72 14.92
N PRO A 548 -0.24 10.36 13.80
CA PRO A 548 -0.13 9.03 13.20
C PRO A 548 1.31 8.54 12.96
N GLU A 549 2.18 9.40 12.43
CA GLU A 549 3.56 9.03 12.09
C GLU A 549 4.43 8.79 13.33
N LEU A 550 4.11 9.44 14.45
CA LEU A 550 4.83 9.27 15.72
C LEU A 550 4.22 8.16 16.59
N GLU A 551 2.91 7.92 16.49
CA GLU A 551 2.23 6.78 17.11
C GLU A 551 2.68 5.46 16.46
N GLU A 552 2.75 5.39 15.13
CA GLU A 552 3.34 4.24 14.41
C GLU A 552 4.79 3.99 14.83
N LEU A 553 5.65 5.02 14.86
CA LEU A 553 7.05 4.85 15.27
C LEU A 553 7.17 4.37 16.73
N LEU A 554 6.36 4.91 17.64
CA LEU A 554 6.34 4.55 19.05
C LEU A 554 5.94 3.07 19.26
N VAL A 555 4.86 2.65 18.61
CA VAL A 555 4.23 1.34 18.84
C VAL A 555 4.88 0.23 17.99
N LEU A 556 5.27 0.53 16.74
CA LEU A 556 5.72 -0.45 15.75
C LEU A 556 7.23 -0.43 15.48
N VAL A 557 7.99 0.58 15.90
CA VAL A 557 9.47 0.59 15.73
C VAL A 557 10.18 0.63 17.08
N TRP A 558 9.70 1.45 18.03
CA TRP A 558 10.25 1.47 19.40
C TRP A 558 9.59 0.42 20.32
N GLY A 559 8.62 -0.35 19.80
CA GLY A 559 8.08 -1.55 20.43
C GLY A 559 7.40 -1.29 21.77
N GLU A 560 6.69 -0.16 21.89
CA GLU A 560 5.98 0.21 23.12
C GLU A 560 4.58 -0.43 23.18
N PRO A 561 4.18 -1.03 24.33
CA PRO A 561 2.86 -1.61 24.50
C PRO A 561 1.72 -0.61 24.26
N LEU A 562 0.88 -0.90 23.25
CA LEU A 562 -0.23 -0.04 22.83
C LEU A 562 -1.27 0.13 23.94
N ALA A 563 -1.56 -0.93 24.70
CA ALA A 563 -2.44 -0.87 25.86
C ALA A 563 -1.92 0.10 26.95
N GLN A 564 -0.61 0.09 27.23
CA GLN A 564 0.01 0.99 28.21
C GLN A 564 0.06 2.43 27.70
N TRP A 565 0.31 2.62 26.40
CA TRP A 565 0.26 3.93 25.77
C TRP A 565 -1.14 4.53 25.81
N ASN A 566 -2.18 3.75 25.48
CA ASN A 566 -3.59 4.16 25.60
C ASN A 566 -4.00 4.45 27.06
N ALA A 567 -3.48 3.69 28.03
CA ALA A 567 -3.67 3.97 29.44
C ALA A 567 -3.02 5.32 29.87
N LEU A 568 -1.79 5.60 29.42
CA LEU A 568 -1.09 6.87 29.67
C LEU A 568 -1.80 8.06 29.00
N ARG A 569 -2.20 7.93 27.72
CA ARG A 569 -3.06 8.90 27.00
C ARG A 569 -4.29 9.25 27.84
N THR A 570 -5.02 8.23 28.29
CA THR A 570 -6.25 8.39 29.09
C THR A 570 -5.97 9.02 30.45
N GLN A 571 -4.92 8.61 31.17
CA GLN A 571 -4.53 9.17 32.47
C GLN A 571 -4.20 10.66 32.37
N VAL A 572 -3.40 11.07 31.38
CA VAL A 572 -3.03 12.47 31.17
C VAL A 572 -4.24 13.32 30.80
N VAL A 573 -5.11 12.82 29.91
CA VAL A 573 -6.34 13.53 29.49
C VAL A 573 -7.32 13.68 30.67
N LEU A 574 -7.59 12.63 31.44
CA LEU A 574 -8.46 12.74 32.62
C LEU A 574 -7.90 13.71 33.67
N ARG A 575 -6.57 13.70 33.86
CA ARG A 575 -5.90 14.64 34.77
C ARG A 575 -5.97 16.08 34.28
N ALA A 576 -5.84 16.32 32.97
CA ALA A 576 -6.04 17.63 32.35
C ALA A 576 -7.48 18.13 32.62
N VAL A 577 -8.49 17.26 32.54
CA VAL A 577 -9.88 17.60 32.84
C VAL A 577 -10.08 18.03 34.30
N ASP A 578 -9.42 17.39 35.25
CA ASP A 578 -9.53 17.75 36.67
C ASP A 578 -8.84 19.08 37.04
N VAL A 579 -7.79 19.50 36.30
CA VAL A 579 -7.18 20.82 36.47
C VAL A 579 -7.78 21.90 35.54
N GLY A 580 -8.63 21.51 34.58
CA GLY A 580 -9.30 22.41 33.64
C GLY A 580 -8.51 22.78 32.37
N LEU A 581 -7.46 22.03 32.03
CA LEU A 581 -6.73 22.21 30.78
C LEU A 581 -7.50 21.61 29.60
N TRP A 582 -7.65 22.37 28.51
CA TRP A 582 -8.24 21.88 27.27
C TRP A 582 -7.29 20.88 26.60
N PRO A 583 -7.70 19.61 26.36
CA PRO A 583 -6.80 18.59 25.84
C PRO A 583 -6.49 18.69 24.33
N GLY A 584 -7.06 19.67 23.63
CA GLY A 584 -7.13 19.64 22.16
C GLY A 584 -8.32 18.81 21.68
N THR A 585 -8.68 18.96 20.41
CA THR A 585 -9.96 18.46 19.90
C THR A 585 -10.00 16.92 19.78
N ALA A 586 -8.98 16.31 19.19
CA ALA A 586 -8.85 14.85 19.05
C ALA A 586 -8.77 14.12 20.40
N LEU A 587 -8.03 14.68 21.37
CA LEU A 587 -7.91 14.07 22.71
C LEU A 587 -9.14 14.32 23.60
N ALA A 588 -9.99 15.30 23.28
CA ALA A 588 -11.21 15.55 24.03
C ALA A 588 -12.18 14.34 24.00
N GLN A 589 -12.19 13.55 22.92
CA GLN A 589 -13.06 12.37 22.88
C GLN A 589 -12.62 11.29 23.87
N ILE A 590 -11.32 11.13 24.13
CA ILE A 590 -10.82 10.20 25.16
C ILE A 590 -11.43 10.54 26.53
N ALA A 591 -11.61 11.83 26.85
CA ALA A 591 -12.28 12.25 28.08
C ALA A 591 -13.79 11.92 28.10
N VAL A 592 -14.49 12.03 26.96
CA VAL A 592 -15.92 11.70 26.86
C VAL A 592 -16.13 10.19 26.95
N SER A 593 -15.37 9.39 26.19
CA SER A 593 -15.44 7.92 26.20
C SER A 593 -14.99 7.32 27.54
N ALA A 594 -14.04 7.95 28.25
CA ALA A 594 -13.68 7.60 29.62
C ALA A 594 -14.69 8.11 30.69
N GLY A 595 -15.81 8.71 30.28
CA GLY A 595 -16.91 9.09 31.17
C GLY A 595 -16.70 10.38 31.97
N ALA A 596 -15.73 11.23 31.63
CA ALA A 596 -15.50 12.49 32.33
C ALA A 596 -16.63 13.52 32.12
N ALA A 597 -17.39 13.37 31.03
CA ALA A 597 -18.59 14.12 30.68
C ALA A 597 -19.46 13.31 29.71
N ARG A 598 -20.78 13.56 29.66
CA ARG A 598 -21.71 12.88 28.74
C ARG A 598 -21.76 13.50 27.34
N SER A 599 -21.08 14.63 27.15
CA SER A 599 -20.88 15.27 25.85
C SER A 599 -19.74 16.27 25.92
N ARG A 600 -19.17 16.62 24.76
CA ARG A 600 -18.12 17.65 24.60
C ARG A 600 -18.54 19.02 25.19
N ARG A 601 -19.85 19.35 25.19
CA ARG A 601 -20.38 20.58 25.80
C ARG A 601 -20.43 20.52 27.34
N GLU A 602 -20.75 19.35 27.92
CA GLU A 602 -20.62 19.14 29.37
C GLU A 602 -19.14 19.14 29.79
N LEU A 603 -18.24 18.63 28.94
CA LEU A 603 -16.80 18.64 29.15
C LEU A 603 -16.25 20.07 29.24
N VAL A 604 -16.55 20.95 28.26
CA VAL A 604 -16.12 22.35 28.28
C VAL A 604 -16.66 23.09 29.52
N GLY A 605 -17.92 22.82 29.91
CA GLY A 605 -18.48 23.35 31.16
C GLY A 605 -17.72 22.89 32.41
N ARG A 606 -17.35 21.60 32.51
CA ARG A 606 -16.52 21.04 33.59
C ARG A 606 -15.12 21.65 33.58
N LEU A 607 -14.50 21.78 32.40
CA LEU A 607 -13.17 22.34 32.19
C LEU A 607 -13.08 23.80 32.64
N ARG A 608 -13.97 24.69 32.17
CA ARG A 608 -14.02 26.09 32.60
C ARG A 608 -14.15 26.20 34.12
N ALA A 609 -15.02 25.41 34.73
CA ALA A 609 -15.21 25.40 36.19
C ALA A 609 -14.02 24.83 36.97
N ALA A 610 -13.27 23.86 36.41
CA ALA A 610 -12.03 23.35 36.98
C ALA A 610 -10.87 24.34 36.84
N PHE A 611 -10.76 24.98 35.66
CA PHE A 611 -9.67 25.91 35.37
C PHE A 611 -9.76 27.16 36.22
N GLN A 612 -10.97 27.68 36.46
CA GLN A 612 -11.16 28.79 37.40
C GLN A 612 -10.60 28.44 38.78
N ARG A 613 -10.91 27.26 39.33
CA ARG A 613 -10.34 26.81 40.62
C ARG A 613 -8.82 26.67 40.59
N THR A 614 -8.26 26.21 39.46
CA THR A 614 -6.81 26.15 39.25
C THR A 614 -6.17 27.54 39.24
N VAL A 615 -6.79 28.53 38.58
CA VAL A 615 -6.34 29.93 38.57
C VAL A 615 -6.49 30.58 39.95
N ASP A 616 -7.61 30.36 40.64
CA ASP A 616 -7.84 30.83 42.02
C ASP A 616 -6.82 30.25 43.01
N ALA A 617 -6.33 29.03 42.75
CA ALA A 617 -5.26 28.37 43.49
C ALA A 617 -3.83 28.79 43.06
N GLY A 618 -3.70 29.78 42.18
CA GLY A 618 -2.40 30.32 41.72
C GLY A 618 -1.71 29.53 40.59
N ALA A 619 -2.43 28.59 39.96
CA ALA A 619 -2.02 27.86 38.74
C ALA A 619 -0.55 27.38 38.71
N PRO A 620 -0.07 26.62 39.71
CA PRO A 620 1.35 26.29 39.84
C PRO A 620 1.93 25.61 38.60
N GLY A 621 3.03 26.17 38.10
CA GLY A 621 3.75 25.68 36.92
C GLY A 621 3.21 26.17 35.57
N LEU A 622 2.08 26.89 35.51
CA LEU A 622 1.59 27.55 34.29
C LEU A 622 2.10 28.99 34.20
N SER A 623 2.44 29.45 33.00
CA SER A 623 2.77 30.86 32.75
C SER A 623 1.51 31.70 32.51
N PRO A 624 1.56 33.04 32.65
CA PRO A 624 0.43 33.92 32.31
C PRO A 624 -0.07 33.74 30.88
N GLU A 625 0.83 33.49 29.94
CA GLU A 625 0.53 33.23 28.53
C GLU A 625 -0.21 31.90 28.37
N ALA A 626 0.26 30.84 29.03
CA ALA A 626 -0.39 29.53 29.03
C ALA A 626 -1.79 29.55 29.65
N ILE A 627 -2.02 30.41 30.66
CA ILE A 627 -3.35 30.64 31.25
C ILE A 627 -4.27 31.37 30.26
N ALA A 628 -3.78 32.45 29.64
CA ALA A 628 -4.53 33.24 28.66
C ALA A 628 -4.82 32.47 27.36
N GLU A 629 -4.00 31.47 27.02
CA GLU A 629 -4.18 30.57 25.89
C GLU A 629 -5.22 29.47 26.20
N ASN A 630 -5.17 28.84 27.37
CA ASN A 630 -6.16 27.84 27.75
C ASN A 630 -7.58 28.43 27.85
N TRP A 631 -7.71 29.67 28.32
CA TRP A 631 -9.00 30.38 28.28
C TRP A 631 -9.48 30.62 26.84
N ARG A 632 -8.61 31.08 25.92
CA ARG A 632 -8.96 31.24 24.50
C ARG A 632 -9.40 29.93 23.86
N ALA A 633 -8.68 28.83 24.09
CA ALA A 633 -9.07 27.51 23.57
C ALA A 633 -10.44 27.03 24.11
N LEU A 634 -10.81 27.37 25.34
CA LEU A 634 -12.14 27.08 25.89
C LEU A 634 -13.23 28.04 25.38
N ASP A 635 -12.88 29.27 25.01
CA ASP A 635 -13.78 30.25 24.37
C ASP A 635 -14.02 29.95 22.89
N GLU A 636 -13.01 29.47 22.16
CA GLU A 636 -13.10 29.04 20.75
C GLU A 636 -14.02 27.81 20.56
N VAL A 637 -14.22 26.99 21.60
CA VAL A 637 -15.05 25.76 21.54
C VAL A 637 -16.47 25.95 22.12
N ASP A 638 -16.72 27.00 22.91
CA ASP A 638 -18.06 27.39 23.41
C ASP A 638 -18.16 28.93 23.52
N PRO A 639 -18.27 29.65 22.38
CA PRO A 639 -18.22 31.11 22.35
C PRO A 639 -19.44 31.78 22.98
N GLY A 640 -20.58 31.07 23.07
CA GLY A 640 -21.83 31.60 23.62
C GLY A 640 -21.84 31.80 25.15
N ARG A 641 -20.75 31.46 25.87
CA ARG A 641 -20.77 31.37 27.33
C ARG A 641 -19.56 31.93 28.07
N SER A 642 -19.06 33.09 27.61
CA SER A 642 -18.03 33.85 28.35
C SER A 642 -18.55 34.31 29.73
N ALA A 643 -18.23 33.51 30.76
CA ALA A 643 -17.98 34.08 32.08
C ALA A 643 -16.67 34.85 31.95
N ALA A 644 -16.74 36.20 32.04
CA ALA A 644 -15.61 37.07 31.73
C ALA A 644 -14.34 36.62 32.45
N ALA A 645 -13.26 36.46 31.68
CA ALA A 645 -11.97 36.01 32.19
C ALA A 645 -11.59 36.84 33.45
N PRO A 646 -11.17 36.19 34.55
CA PRO A 646 -11.00 36.87 35.83
C PRO A 646 -10.03 38.03 35.68
N ALA A 647 -10.37 39.19 36.26
CA ALA A 647 -9.67 40.47 36.08
C ALA A 647 -8.32 40.55 36.84
N VAL A 648 -7.55 39.48 36.79
CA VAL A 648 -6.24 39.23 37.38
C VAL A 648 -5.43 38.59 36.24
N VAL A 649 -4.74 39.35 35.39
CA VAL A 649 -3.67 40.29 35.75
C VAL A 649 -3.83 41.67 35.08
N ALA A 650 -4.76 42.50 35.57
CA ALA A 650 -4.90 43.91 35.15
C ALA A 650 -4.45 44.88 36.27
N GLY A 651 -3.30 44.61 36.92
CA GLY A 651 -3.02 45.10 38.27
C GLY A 651 -1.68 45.79 38.58
N THR A 652 -0.56 45.44 37.92
CA THR A 652 0.75 46.11 38.18
C THR A 652 1.77 45.89 37.06
N ILE A 653 1.82 46.80 36.08
CA ILE A 653 3.08 47.21 35.42
C ILE A 653 3.07 48.73 35.30
N GLY A 654 3.54 49.39 36.36
CA GLY A 654 3.76 50.84 36.38
C GLY A 654 5.24 51.14 36.60
N ALA A 655 5.95 51.45 35.51
CA ALA A 655 7.33 51.95 35.44
C ALA A 655 8.48 51.05 35.97
N ASP A 656 9.64 51.26 35.35
CA ASP A 656 11.01 51.02 35.85
C ASP A 656 11.43 49.61 36.34
N ALA A 657 11.71 48.71 35.39
CA ALA A 657 12.66 47.61 35.58
C ALA A 657 13.40 47.24 34.27
N SER A 658 14.46 47.96 33.93
CA SER A 658 15.34 47.64 32.79
C SER A 658 16.35 46.53 33.13
N ALA A 659 16.03 45.26 32.85
CA ALA A 659 17.04 44.19 32.73
C ALA A 659 16.50 42.93 32.02
N ALA A 660 16.72 42.83 30.71
CA ALA A 660 16.70 41.54 29.98
C ALA A 660 18.10 41.28 29.40
N PRO A 661 18.67 40.07 29.53
CA PRO A 661 19.92 39.73 28.86
C PRO A 661 19.71 39.69 27.33
N ALA A 662 20.72 40.11 26.58
CA ALA A 662 20.54 40.50 25.18
C ALA A 662 20.26 39.33 24.22
N ALA A 663 19.08 39.33 23.60
CA ALA A 663 18.84 38.73 22.29
C ALA A 663 19.24 39.71 21.18
N ARG A 664 19.62 39.19 20.00
CA ARG A 664 20.19 40.00 18.90
C ARG A 664 19.08 40.75 18.12
N PRO A 665 19.24 42.05 17.82
CA PRO A 665 18.30 42.77 16.96
C PRO A 665 18.52 42.38 15.49
N GLY A 666 17.45 42.22 14.70
CA GLY A 666 17.60 41.92 13.26
C GLY A 666 16.34 41.58 12.45
N GLN A 667 15.22 41.23 13.08
CA GLN A 667 13.97 40.90 12.36
C GLN A 667 12.80 41.78 12.86
N PRO A 668 11.98 42.37 11.96
CA PRO A 668 10.73 43.00 12.35
C PRO A 668 9.70 41.93 12.71
N ALA A 669 8.90 42.17 13.75
CA ALA A 669 7.76 41.31 14.07
C ALA A 669 6.69 41.41 12.96
N PRO A 670 6.03 40.29 12.58
CA PRO A 670 4.90 40.35 11.66
C PRO A 670 3.76 41.17 12.29
N ALA A 671 3.09 41.98 11.47
CA ALA A 671 1.94 42.75 11.93
C ALA A 671 0.79 41.80 12.31
N ALA A 672 0.12 42.07 13.42
CA ALA A 672 -1.11 41.38 13.79
C ALA A 672 -2.20 41.70 12.76
N GLN A 673 -2.42 40.78 11.82
CA GLN A 673 -3.46 40.92 10.80
C GLN A 673 -4.83 40.84 11.45
N GLN A 674 -5.68 41.82 11.14
CA GLN A 674 -7.10 41.76 11.52
C GLN A 674 -7.74 40.59 10.77
N VAL A 675 -8.48 39.75 11.49
CA VAL A 675 -9.28 38.68 10.88
C VAL A 675 -10.47 39.34 10.18
N ILE A 676 -10.32 39.57 8.87
CA ILE A 676 -11.41 39.96 7.99
C ILE A 676 -12.24 38.71 7.72
N ALA A 677 -13.56 38.77 7.93
CA ALA A 677 -14.46 37.66 7.62
C ALA A 677 -14.43 37.36 6.10
N PRO A 678 -14.45 36.09 5.66
CA PRO A 678 -14.25 35.72 4.25
C PRO A 678 -15.27 36.37 3.30
N ALA A 679 -16.51 36.56 3.74
CA ALA A 679 -17.56 37.28 3.01
C ALA A 679 -17.19 38.74 2.65
N ALA A 680 -16.23 39.36 3.35
CA ALA A 680 -15.74 40.72 3.08
C ALA A 680 -14.42 40.76 2.28
N MET A 681 -13.79 39.61 2.02
CA MET A 681 -12.53 39.50 1.25
C MET A 681 -12.81 39.46 -0.26
N SER A 682 -11.89 39.95 -1.08
CA SER A 682 -11.96 39.81 -2.55
C SER A 682 -11.54 38.41 -3.02
N VAL A 683 -11.86 38.05 -4.27
CA VAL A 683 -11.52 36.73 -4.85
C VAL A 683 -10.00 36.43 -4.80
N PRO A 684 -9.08 37.36 -5.14
CA PRO A 684 -7.65 37.15 -4.95
C PRO A 684 -7.25 36.91 -3.48
N GLU A 685 -7.78 37.69 -2.54
CA GLU A 685 -7.47 37.54 -1.11
C GLU A 685 -7.97 36.21 -0.54
N LEU A 686 -9.10 35.69 -1.05
CA LEU A 686 -9.59 34.35 -0.72
C LEU A 686 -8.69 33.25 -1.31
N ILE A 687 -8.21 33.43 -2.55
CA ILE A 687 -7.26 32.50 -3.17
C ILE A 687 -5.94 32.47 -2.39
N ASP A 688 -5.43 33.61 -1.93
CA ASP A 688 -4.26 33.67 -1.04
C ASP A 688 -4.54 32.95 0.29
N ALA A 689 -5.74 33.12 0.87
CA ALA A 689 -6.16 32.49 2.12
C ALA A 689 -6.32 30.97 2.04
N LEU A 690 -6.44 30.36 0.84
CA LEU A 690 -6.35 28.91 0.67
C LEU A 690 -5.01 28.32 1.11
N SER A 691 -3.96 29.14 1.21
CA SER A 691 -2.64 28.72 1.67
C SER A 691 -2.54 28.56 3.19
N ASP A 692 -3.47 29.15 3.96
CA ASP A 692 -3.47 29.13 5.42
C ASP A 692 -4.44 28.07 5.96
N PRO A 693 -3.97 26.98 6.62
CA PRO A 693 -4.83 25.93 7.15
C PRO A 693 -5.98 26.42 8.05
N ARG A 694 -5.84 27.57 8.72
CA ARG A 694 -6.89 28.14 9.59
C ARG A 694 -8.00 28.87 8.85
N ARG A 695 -7.81 29.16 7.56
CA ARG A 695 -8.75 29.92 6.71
C ARG A 695 -9.10 29.20 5.41
N ARG A 696 -8.34 28.18 5.03
CA ARG A 696 -8.46 27.39 3.80
C ARG A 696 -9.87 26.86 3.57
N ARG A 697 -10.48 26.21 4.56
CA ARG A 697 -11.86 25.71 4.49
C ARG A 697 -12.85 26.81 4.13
N ASP A 698 -12.89 27.88 4.93
CA ASP A 698 -13.93 28.90 4.80
C ASP A 698 -13.71 29.78 3.56
N ALA A 699 -12.45 30.00 3.18
CA ALA A 699 -12.10 30.65 1.92
C ALA A 699 -12.53 29.80 0.70
N ALA A 700 -12.36 28.48 0.75
CA ALA A 700 -12.84 27.56 -0.29
C ALA A 700 -14.37 27.50 -0.36
N VAL A 701 -15.07 27.47 0.78
CA VAL A 701 -16.54 27.52 0.84
C VAL A 701 -17.06 28.85 0.29
N GLU A 702 -16.45 29.99 0.63
CA GLU A 702 -16.81 31.31 0.12
C GLU A 702 -16.55 31.44 -1.40
N LEU A 703 -15.39 30.95 -1.89
CA LEU A 703 -15.08 30.90 -3.33
C LEU A 703 -16.11 30.05 -4.11
N ALA A 704 -16.50 28.90 -3.57
CA ALA A 704 -17.52 28.04 -4.16
C ALA A 704 -18.91 28.69 -4.11
N THR A 705 -19.26 29.35 -2.99
CA THR A 705 -20.52 30.07 -2.80
C THR A 705 -20.69 31.23 -3.79
N ARG A 706 -19.58 31.90 -4.15
CA ARG A 706 -19.55 32.95 -5.18
C ARG A 706 -19.68 32.43 -6.62
N GLY A 707 -19.34 31.16 -6.86
CA GLY A 707 -19.39 30.55 -8.20
C GLY A 707 -18.39 31.13 -9.22
N ASP A 708 -17.38 31.91 -8.80
CA ASP A 708 -16.39 32.50 -9.71
C ASP A 708 -15.43 31.41 -10.25
N PRO A 709 -15.36 31.17 -11.58
CA PRO A 709 -14.48 30.16 -12.15
C PRO A 709 -12.99 30.33 -11.81
N ALA A 710 -12.54 31.55 -11.48
CA ALA A 710 -11.17 31.79 -11.01
C ALA A 710 -10.86 31.06 -9.68
N GLY A 711 -11.88 30.76 -8.87
CA GLY A 711 -11.76 30.01 -7.62
C GLY A 711 -11.61 28.50 -7.79
N ILE A 712 -11.95 27.92 -8.95
CA ILE A 712 -12.02 26.46 -9.14
C ILE A 712 -10.64 25.81 -9.03
N ALA A 713 -9.71 26.15 -9.94
CA ALA A 713 -8.40 25.52 -9.97
C ALA A 713 -7.53 25.78 -8.71
N PRO A 714 -7.68 26.90 -7.97
CA PRO A 714 -7.12 27.03 -6.62
C PRO A 714 -7.82 26.13 -5.58
N THR A 715 -9.15 26.10 -5.53
CA THR A 715 -9.92 25.30 -4.56
C THR A 715 -9.64 23.80 -4.69
N PHE A 716 -9.56 23.28 -5.92
CA PHE A 716 -9.27 21.86 -6.16
C PHE A 716 -7.83 21.46 -5.80
N ARG A 717 -6.85 22.37 -5.87
CA ARG A 717 -5.51 22.15 -5.30
C ARG A 717 -5.53 22.22 -3.77
N ALA A 718 -6.25 23.18 -3.19
CA ALA A 718 -6.37 23.30 -1.74
C ALA A 718 -7.04 22.07 -1.09
N LEU A 719 -7.95 21.40 -1.81
CA LEU A 719 -8.58 20.14 -1.41
C LEU A 719 -7.55 19.00 -1.19
N GLU A 720 -6.42 18.99 -1.90
CA GLU A 720 -5.37 17.98 -1.72
C GLU A 720 -4.70 18.09 -0.35
N ASP A 721 -4.62 19.30 0.22
CA ASP A 721 -4.09 19.57 1.55
C ASP A 721 -5.18 19.63 2.66
N MET A 722 -6.45 19.31 2.35
CA MET A 722 -7.54 19.30 3.34
C MET A 722 -7.70 17.94 4.03
N THR A 723 -8.25 17.99 5.25
CA THR A 723 -8.84 16.84 5.95
C THR A 723 -10.16 16.40 5.30
N ARG A 724 -10.60 15.18 5.62
CA ARG A 724 -11.91 14.65 5.19
C ARG A 724 -13.10 15.51 5.62
N ALA A 725 -13.00 16.17 6.78
CA ALA A 725 -14.04 17.02 7.36
C ALA A 725 -14.14 18.40 6.68
N GLU A 726 -13.01 19.00 6.28
CA GLU A 726 -13.01 20.23 5.48
C GLU A 726 -13.45 19.94 4.04
N ALA A 727 -12.91 18.87 3.45
CA ALA A 727 -13.17 18.50 2.06
C ALA A 727 -14.65 18.23 1.80
N VAL A 728 -15.38 17.59 2.71
CA VAL A 728 -16.83 17.35 2.53
C VAL A 728 -17.66 18.65 2.51
N ALA A 729 -17.28 19.65 3.32
CA ALA A 729 -17.96 20.94 3.38
C ALA A 729 -17.70 21.78 2.11
N VAL A 730 -16.48 21.71 1.56
CA VAL A 730 -16.09 22.36 0.31
C VAL A 730 -16.73 21.64 -0.89
N LEU A 731 -16.63 20.32 -0.99
CA LEU A 731 -17.16 19.53 -2.10
C LEU A 731 -18.69 19.59 -2.19
N GLY A 732 -19.41 19.68 -1.06
CA GLY A 732 -20.85 19.98 -1.08
C GLY A 732 -21.19 21.32 -1.74
N ASN A 733 -20.27 22.29 -1.72
CA ASN A 733 -20.47 23.62 -2.30
C ASN A 733 -19.89 23.80 -3.71
N VAL A 734 -18.91 23.00 -4.18
CA VAL A 734 -18.35 23.17 -5.55
C VAL A 734 -19.39 22.97 -6.66
N VAL A 735 -20.52 22.31 -6.37
CA VAL A 735 -21.69 22.24 -7.26
C VAL A 735 -22.20 23.64 -7.67
N ARG A 736 -22.00 24.67 -6.83
CA ARG A 736 -22.38 26.06 -7.11
C ARG A 736 -21.56 26.71 -8.25
N TYR A 737 -20.43 26.14 -8.66
CA TYR A 737 -19.72 26.52 -9.89
C TYR A 737 -20.42 26.02 -11.17
N GLY A 738 -21.37 25.08 -11.06
CA GLY A 738 -22.04 24.47 -12.20
C GLY A 738 -21.07 23.71 -13.12
N ALA A 739 -21.38 23.69 -14.42
CA ALA A 739 -20.58 22.99 -15.44
C ALA A 739 -19.13 23.49 -15.55
N ALA A 740 -18.80 24.70 -15.06
CA ALA A 740 -17.43 25.20 -15.08
C ALA A 740 -16.46 24.38 -14.20
N ALA A 741 -16.99 23.56 -13.27
CA ALA A 741 -16.19 22.66 -12.45
C ALA A 741 -16.10 21.22 -13.01
N GLU A 742 -16.69 20.91 -14.16
CA GLU A 742 -16.73 19.54 -14.72
C GLU A 742 -15.32 18.93 -14.88
N ASP A 743 -14.41 19.63 -15.59
CA ASP A 743 -13.03 19.16 -15.81
C ASP A 743 -12.28 18.93 -14.47
N ALA A 744 -12.48 19.82 -13.49
CA ALA A 744 -11.82 19.75 -12.19
C ALA A 744 -12.37 18.61 -11.32
N LEU A 745 -13.67 18.35 -11.42
CA LEU A 745 -14.33 17.22 -10.77
C LEU A 745 -13.92 15.88 -11.39
N ILE A 746 -13.84 15.79 -12.72
CA ILE A 746 -13.36 14.60 -13.44
C ILE A 746 -11.90 14.32 -13.09
N ALA A 747 -11.04 15.35 -13.05
CA ALA A 747 -9.67 15.21 -12.54
C ALA A 747 -9.64 14.75 -11.07
N GLY A 748 -10.56 15.24 -10.24
CA GLY A 748 -10.72 14.83 -8.84
C GLY A 748 -11.11 13.35 -8.65
N LEU A 749 -11.71 12.70 -9.65
CA LEU A 749 -11.94 11.24 -9.63
C LEU A 749 -10.64 10.43 -9.70
N LEU A 750 -9.53 11.03 -10.18
CA LEU A 750 -8.21 10.42 -10.25
C LEU A 750 -7.35 10.67 -8.99
N SER A 751 -7.88 11.36 -7.98
CA SER A 751 -7.14 11.66 -6.75
C SER A 751 -6.80 10.41 -5.96
N GLY A 752 -5.58 10.33 -5.41
CA GLY A 752 -5.20 9.25 -4.48
C GLY A 752 -6.06 9.20 -3.21
N LYS A 753 -6.57 10.35 -2.75
CA LYS A 753 -7.44 10.45 -1.56
C LYS A 753 -8.87 10.02 -1.90
N ALA A 754 -9.28 8.86 -1.39
CA ALA A 754 -10.57 8.25 -1.75
C ALA A 754 -11.81 9.09 -1.38
N PHE A 755 -11.74 9.93 -0.33
CA PHE A 755 -12.81 10.86 0.01
C PHE A 755 -12.95 12.03 -1.00
N ILE A 756 -11.88 12.40 -1.71
CA ILE A 756 -11.95 13.37 -2.82
C ILE A 756 -12.67 12.72 -4.01
N ARG A 757 -12.28 11.50 -4.40
CA ARG A 757 -12.97 10.73 -5.44
C ARG A 757 -14.48 10.61 -5.17
N HIS A 758 -14.83 10.28 -3.92
CA HIS A 758 -16.22 10.18 -3.46
C HIS A 758 -17.00 11.51 -3.61
N GLY A 759 -16.49 12.62 -3.06
CA GLY A 759 -17.19 13.91 -3.14
C GLY A 759 -17.26 14.45 -4.57
N CYS A 760 -16.26 14.19 -5.40
CA CYS A 760 -16.28 14.52 -6.82
C CYS A 760 -17.33 13.71 -7.59
N ALA A 761 -17.46 12.40 -7.31
CA ALA A 761 -18.49 11.56 -7.90
C ALA A 761 -19.91 12.02 -7.52
N LEU A 762 -20.15 12.38 -6.24
CA LEU A 762 -21.43 12.95 -5.80
C LEU A 762 -21.73 14.29 -6.49
N ALA A 763 -20.75 15.19 -6.61
CA ALA A 763 -20.92 16.48 -7.28
C ALA A 763 -21.22 16.33 -8.78
N LEU A 764 -20.52 15.45 -9.50
CA LEU A 764 -20.85 15.13 -10.90
C LEU A 764 -22.25 14.52 -11.02
N GLY A 765 -22.62 13.61 -10.10
CA GLY A 765 -23.97 13.06 -9.99
C GLY A 765 -25.06 14.12 -9.83
N VAL A 766 -24.80 15.20 -9.11
CA VAL A 766 -25.72 16.35 -8.96
C VAL A 766 -25.73 17.26 -10.19
N LEU A 767 -24.58 17.50 -10.83
CA LEU A 767 -24.46 18.31 -12.04
C LEU A 767 -25.06 17.63 -13.29
N LYS A 768 -25.05 16.29 -13.34
CA LYS A 768 -25.66 15.44 -14.38
C LYS A 768 -25.14 15.68 -15.81
N THR A 769 -23.85 15.97 -15.92
CA THR A 769 -23.18 16.12 -17.22
C THR A 769 -22.87 14.78 -17.87
N GLU A 770 -22.75 14.76 -19.20
CA GLU A 770 -22.59 13.52 -19.98
C GLU A 770 -21.21 12.87 -19.78
N ALA A 771 -20.12 13.66 -19.76
CA ALA A 771 -18.79 13.13 -19.44
C ALA A 771 -18.67 12.73 -17.95
N GLY A 772 -19.41 13.41 -17.07
CA GLY A 772 -19.56 13.02 -15.66
C GLY A 772 -20.19 11.62 -15.48
N ILE A 773 -21.18 11.25 -16.31
CA ILE A 773 -21.77 9.89 -16.29
C ILE A 773 -20.71 8.84 -16.61
N GLU A 774 -19.99 9.02 -17.72
CA GLU A 774 -18.98 8.06 -18.18
C GLU A 774 -17.83 7.92 -17.16
N ALA A 775 -17.26 9.04 -16.71
CA ALA A 775 -16.11 9.04 -15.80
C ALA A 775 -16.44 8.43 -14.42
N VAL A 776 -17.65 8.64 -13.89
CA VAL A 776 -18.09 7.99 -12.63
C VAL A 776 -18.44 6.51 -12.85
N CYS A 777 -18.93 6.11 -14.03
CA CYS A 777 -19.11 4.69 -14.37
C CYS A 777 -17.78 3.93 -14.51
N ASP A 778 -16.72 4.59 -15.00
CA ASP A 778 -15.37 3.99 -15.05
C ASP A 778 -14.74 3.93 -13.65
N LEU A 779 -14.88 4.99 -12.83
CA LEU A 779 -14.42 4.96 -11.44
C LEU A 779 -15.10 3.85 -10.64
N LEU A 780 -16.40 3.60 -10.83
CA LEU A 780 -17.13 2.51 -10.15
C LEU A 780 -16.44 1.15 -10.32
N LEU A 781 -15.91 0.87 -11.52
CA LEU A 781 -15.22 -0.38 -11.82
C LEU A 781 -13.76 -0.36 -11.35
N ALA A 782 -13.07 0.78 -11.48
CA ALA A 782 -11.66 0.93 -11.12
C ALA A 782 -11.41 1.15 -9.60
N GLU A 783 -12.41 1.53 -8.81
CA GLU A 783 -12.24 1.90 -7.40
C GLU A 783 -11.74 0.71 -6.54
N PRO A 784 -10.56 0.81 -5.89
CA PRO A 784 -10.04 -0.28 -5.07
C PRO A 784 -10.66 -0.37 -3.66
N THR A 785 -11.31 0.68 -3.15
CA THR A 785 -11.85 0.72 -1.79
C THR A 785 -13.38 0.54 -1.74
N GLU A 786 -13.91 0.20 -0.56
CA GLU A 786 -15.35 0.00 -0.30
C GLU A 786 -16.23 1.26 -0.51
N ILE A 787 -15.61 2.41 -0.84
CA ILE A 787 -16.29 3.60 -1.36
C ILE A 787 -16.99 3.34 -2.70
N TRP A 788 -16.68 2.25 -3.42
CA TRP A 788 -17.42 1.84 -4.63
C TRP A 788 -18.94 1.75 -4.40
N ARG A 789 -19.41 1.40 -3.19
CA ARG A 789 -20.84 1.39 -2.85
C ARG A 789 -21.47 2.79 -2.85
N GLU A 790 -20.75 3.79 -2.37
CA GLU A 790 -21.22 5.18 -2.39
C GLU A 790 -21.00 5.84 -3.77
N ILE A 791 -20.03 5.37 -4.57
CA ILE A 791 -19.93 5.72 -6.00
C ILE A 791 -21.12 5.11 -6.78
N ALA A 792 -21.55 3.88 -6.48
CA ALA A 792 -22.77 3.31 -7.04
C ALA A 792 -24.03 4.13 -6.67
N ARG A 793 -24.08 4.71 -5.46
CA ARG A 793 -25.09 5.72 -5.09
C ARG A 793 -24.98 6.98 -5.93
N ALA A 794 -23.77 7.51 -6.12
CA ALA A 794 -23.52 8.69 -6.94
C ALA A 794 -23.96 8.49 -8.42
N VAL A 795 -23.74 7.29 -8.99
CA VAL A 795 -24.29 6.92 -10.31
C VAL A 795 -25.82 7.00 -10.33
N GLY A 796 -26.47 6.63 -9.22
CA GLY A 796 -27.91 6.81 -9.04
C GLY A 796 -28.40 8.25 -9.17
N GLU A 797 -27.57 9.26 -8.87
CA GLU A 797 -27.96 10.67 -9.01
C GLU A 797 -28.24 11.07 -10.45
N PHE A 798 -27.51 10.52 -11.42
CA PHE A 798 -27.83 10.67 -12.85
C PHE A 798 -29.21 10.10 -13.20
N GLY A 799 -29.59 9.00 -12.53
CA GLY A 799 -30.85 8.30 -12.76
C GLY A 799 -30.86 7.59 -14.12
N GLY A 800 -31.97 7.69 -14.85
CA GLY A 800 -32.20 6.90 -16.07
C GLY A 800 -31.19 7.10 -17.22
N SER A 801 -30.42 8.19 -17.23
CA SER A 801 -29.39 8.44 -18.26
C SER A 801 -28.20 7.49 -18.15
N ALA A 802 -27.75 7.15 -16.93
CA ALA A 802 -26.59 6.27 -16.71
C ALA A 802 -26.82 4.81 -17.15
N VAL A 803 -28.07 4.39 -17.40
CA VAL A 803 -28.40 2.99 -17.73
C VAL A 803 -27.69 2.53 -19.00
N MET A 804 -27.53 3.37 -20.02
CA MET A 804 -26.83 2.99 -21.24
C MET A 804 -25.31 2.85 -21.03
N SER A 805 -24.70 3.77 -20.28
CA SER A 805 -23.28 3.77 -19.93
C SER A 805 -22.89 2.57 -19.05
N LEU A 806 -23.76 2.19 -18.12
CA LEU A 806 -23.64 0.98 -17.31
C LEU A 806 -23.79 -0.27 -18.19
N VAL A 807 -24.80 -0.33 -19.06
CA VAL A 807 -25.05 -1.47 -19.95
C VAL A 807 -23.93 -1.70 -20.95
N ALA A 808 -23.31 -0.64 -21.49
CA ALA A 808 -22.18 -0.74 -22.39
C ALA A 808 -20.99 -1.50 -21.75
N ARG A 809 -20.77 -1.32 -20.44
CA ARG A 809 -19.66 -1.94 -19.70
C ARG A 809 -19.92 -3.40 -19.30
N LEU A 810 -21.16 -3.87 -19.21
CA LEU A 810 -21.53 -5.19 -18.64
C LEU A 810 -20.88 -6.42 -19.29
N ARG A 811 -20.48 -6.36 -20.56
CA ARG A 811 -20.06 -7.56 -21.32
C ARG A 811 -18.66 -8.04 -20.96
N ASP A 812 -17.76 -7.10 -20.72
CA ASP A 812 -16.32 -7.37 -20.56
C ASP A 812 -15.91 -7.43 -19.07
N GLN A 813 -16.90 -7.54 -18.16
CA GLN A 813 -16.72 -7.61 -16.71
C GLN A 813 -16.83 -9.04 -16.19
N ASP A 814 -16.10 -9.31 -15.11
CA ASP A 814 -16.23 -10.49 -14.26
C ASP A 814 -17.46 -10.37 -13.34
N ASP A 815 -17.65 -11.34 -12.44
CA ASP A 815 -18.80 -11.34 -11.55
C ASP A 815 -18.74 -10.23 -10.48
N ARG A 816 -17.54 -9.79 -10.05
CA ARG A 816 -17.38 -8.62 -9.17
C ARG A 816 -17.79 -7.31 -9.87
N GLY A 817 -17.31 -7.09 -11.10
CA GLY A 817 -17.70 -5.93 -11.91
C GLY A 817 -19.20 -5.91 -12.21
N ARG A 818 -19.81 -7.07 -12.47
CA ARG A 818 -21.26 -7.23 -12.64
C ARG A 818 -22.05 -6.92 -11.37
N GLU A 819 -21.57 -7.33 -10.19
CA GLU A 819 -22.19 -6.98 -8.90
C GLU A 819 -22.19 -5.46 -8.67
N ARG A 820 -21.04 -4.80 -8.89
CA ARG A 820 -20.94 -3.33 -8.79
C ARG A 820 -21.90 -2.61 -9.73
N LEU A 821 -22.04 -3.09 -10.96
CA LEU A 821 -22.99 -2.56 -11.94
C LEU A 821 -24.46 -2.87 -11.55
N ALA A 822 -24.74 -4.00 -10.89
CA ALA A 822 -26.06 -4.30 -10.33
C ALA A 822 -26.45 -3.30 -9.23
N TRP A 823 -25.54 -2.99 -8.30
CA TRP A 823 -25.75 -1.98 -7.26
C TRP A 823 -25.97 -0.58 -7.82
N ALA A 824 -25.19 -0.17 -8.83
CA ALA A 824 -25.41 1.11 -9.51
C ALA A 824 -26.77 1.18 -10.21
N LEU A 825 -27.18 0.10 -10.91
CA LEU A 825 -28.52 -0.01 -11.49
C LEU A 825 -29.63 -0.03 -10.42
N ALA A 826 -29.35 -0.55 -9.21
CA ALA A 826 -30.29 -0.54 -8.08
C ALA A 826 -30.51 0.87 -7.52
N HIS A 827 -29.45 1.67 -7.33
CA HIS A 827 -29.57 3.08 -6.97
C HIS A 827 -30.22 3.90 -8.09
N VAL A 828 -29.87 3.66 -9.37
CA VAL A 828 -30.58 4.27 -10.51
C VAL A 828 -32.08 3.95 -10.49
N ALA A 829 -32.47 2.69 -10.24
CA ALA A 829 -33.87 2.30 -10.13
C ALA A 829 -34.58 2.96 -8.93
N ALA A 830 -33.91 3.09 -7.78
CA ALA A 830 -34.42 3.79 -6.60
C ALA A 830 -34.60 5.31 -6.84
N ARG A 831 -33.74 5.91 -7.66
CA ARG A 831 -33.69 7.36 -7.94
C ARG A 831 -34.41 7.79 -9.23
N GLY A 832 -35.32 6.95 -9.74
CA GLY A 832 -36.24 7.29 -10.83
C GLY A 832 -35.91 6.70 -12.21
N GLY A 833 -34.80 5.98 -12.35
CA GLY A 833 -34.45 5.21 -13.55
C GLY A 833 -35.13 3.83 -13.63
N ARG A 834 -36.20 3.59 -12.88
CA ARG A 834 -36.81 2.26 -12.70
C ARG A 834 -37.31 1.65 -14.02
N ASP A 835 -38.06 2.40 -14.83
CA ASP A 835 -38.69 1.87 -16.05
C ASP A 835 -37.65 1.42 -17.10
N PRO A 836 -36.52 2.13 -17.32
CA PRO A 836 -35.36 1.61 -18.03
C PRO A 836 -34.81 0.28 -17.50
N VAL A 837 -34.59 0.15 -16.18
CA VAL A 837 -34.04 -1.08 -15.57
C VAL A 837 -35.04 -2.25 -15.67
N GLU A 838 -36.34 -1.99 -15.48
CA GLU A 838 -37.41 -2.96 -15.74
C GLU A 838 -37.58 -3.32 -17.21
N THR A 839 -37.18 -2.45 -18.14
CA THR A 839 -37.12 -2.78 -19.58
C THR A 839 -35.91 -3.66 -19.88
N LEU A 840 -34.76 -3.35 -19.28
CA LEU A 840 -33.51 -4.10 -19.39
C LEU A 840 -33.63 -5.53 -18.83
N SER A 841 -34.31 -5.71 -17.70
CA SER A 841 -34.53 -7.02 -17.05
C SER A 841 -35.39 -7.99 -17.87
N ARG A 842 -36.10 -7.46 -18.89
CA ARG A 842 -36.90 -8.16 -19.90
C ARG A 842 -36.21 -8.21 -21.28
N GLY A 843 -34.95 -7.77 -21.36
CA GLY A 843 -34.16 -7.70 -22.58
C GLY A 843 -33.72 -9.07 -23.13
N ARG A 844 -33.17 -9.04 -24.35
CA ARG A 844 -32.68 -10.26 -25.05
C ARG A 844 -31.24 -10.65 -24.68
N ASP A 845 -30.46 -9.73 -24.14
CA ASP A 845 -29.09 -10.00 -23.67
C ASP A 845 -29.19 -10.68 -22.29
N PRO A 846 -28.78 -11.95 -22.12
CA PRO A 846 -29.03 -12.70 -20.90
C PRO A 846 -28.22 -12.19 -19.71
N VAL A 847 -27.02 -11.63 -19.96
CA VAL A 847 -26.17 -11.05 -18.91
C VAL A 847 -26.80 -9.76 -18.43
N ALA A 848 -27.12 -8.84 -19.34
CA ALA A 848 -27.70 -7.55 -18.96
C ALA A 848 -29.11 -7.70 -18.34
N ALA A 849 -29.92 -8.63 -18.85
CA ALA A 849 -31.22 -8.93 -18.24
C ALA A 849 -31.08 -9.62 -16.87
N GLY A 850 -30.02 -10.42 -16.66
CA GLY A 850 -29.69 -11.02 -15.35
C GLY A 850 -29.32 -9.96 -14.32
N VAL A 851 -28.32 -9.13 -14.60
CA VAL A 851 -27.86 -8.05 -13.73
C VAL A 851 -28.99 -7.05 -13.45
N ALA A 852 -29.84 -6.74 -14.44
CA ALA A 852 -31.00 -5.87 -14.23
C ALA A 852 -32.13 -6.48 -13.39
N ARG A 853 -32.27 -7.82 -13.34
CA ARG A 853 -33.18 -8.46 -12.36
C ARG A 853 -32.62 -8.32 -10.94
N HIS A 854 -31.33 -8.62 -10.77
CA HIS A 854 -30.66 -8.48 -9.48
C HIS A 854 -30.67 -7.04 -8.94
N ALA A 855 -30.46 -6.06 -9.82
CA ALA A 855 -30.60 -4.64 -9.50
C ALA A 855 -32.00 -4.27 -8.98
N LEU A 856 -33.07 -4.90 -9.48
CA LEU A 856 -34.45 -4.68 -9.02
C LEU A 856 -34.76 -5.37 -7.68
N GLU A 857 -34.04 -6.45 -7.35
CA GLU A 857 -34.07 -7.11 -6.04
C GLU A 857 -33.35 -6.28 -4.98
N LEU A 858 -32.24 -5.62 -5.34
CA LEU A 858 -31.46 -4.70 -4.49
C LEU A 858 -32.09 -3.31 -4.35
N ALA A 859 -32.89 -2.85 -5.32
CA ALA A 859 -33.46 -1.50 -5.34
C ALA A 859 -34.23 -1.05 -4.06
N PRO A 860 -34.95 -1.92 -3.32
CA PRO A 860 -35.59 -1.55 -2.05
C PRO A 860 -34.58 -1.20 -0.95
N LEU A 861 -33.41 -1.86 -0.94
CA LEU A 861 -32.32 -1.62 0.02
C LEU A 861 -31.57 -0.33 -0.35
N ALA A 862 -31.20 -0.17 -1.62
CA ALA A 862 -30.65 1.08 -2.16
C ALA A 862 -31.56 2.29 -1.86
N GLY A 863 -32.88 2.14 -2.06
CA GLY A 863 -33.89 3.13 -1.71
C GLY A 863 -34.15 3.30 -0.21
N SER A 864 -33.67 2.40 0.65
CA SER A 864 -33.62 2.61 2.10
C SER A 864 -32.41 3.45 2.48
N ASP A 865 -31.23 3.09 1.97
CA ASP A 865 -29.98 3.80 2.22
C ASP A 865 -30.00 5.25 1.74
N ASP A 866 -30.67 5.52 0.63
CA ASP A 866 -30.88 6.89 0.13
C ASP A 866 -31.75 7.75 1.06
N ARG A 867 -32.76 7.14 1.71
CA ARG A 867 -33.59 7.82 2.71
C ARG A 867 -32.84 8.04 4.02
N THR A 868 -31.89 7.16 4.35
CA THR A 868 -30.92 7.37 5.45
C THR A 868 -29.99 8.54 5.17
N VAL A 869 -29.38 8.61 3.98
CA VAL A 869 -28.42 9.66 3.62
C VAL A 869 -29.07 11.04 3.45
N ARG A 870 -30.34 11.11 3.04
CA ARG A 870 -31.09 12.35 2.80
C ARG A 870 -32.20 12.62 3.85
N GLY A 871 -32.20 11.87 4.95
CA GLY A 871 -33.20 11.97 6.02
C GLY A 871 -32.82 12.97 7.12
N PRO A 872 -33.79 13.50 7.89
CA PRO A 872 -33.51 14.47 8.96
C PRO A 872 -32.77 13.83 10.13
N GLU A 873 -33.11 12.59 10.50
CA GLU A 873 -32.52 11.85 11.62
C GLU A 873 -31.36 10.98 11.16
N ALA A 874 -30.29 10.90 11.95
CA ALA A 874 -29.20 9.96 11.72
C ALA A 874 -29.56 8.60 12.37
N PRO A 875 -29.40 7.45 11.68
CA PRO A 875 -29.42 6.16 12.37
C PRO A 875 -28.20 6.06 13.30
N ARG A 876 -28.30 5.20 14.31
CA ARG A 876 -27.21 4.96 15.29
C ARG A 876 -26.04 4.14 14.74
N ASP A 877 -26.11 3.79 13.47
CA ASP A 877 -25.28 2.82 12.79
C ASP A 877 -25.12 3.33 11.34
N GLN A 878 -24.07 4.12 11.11
CA GLN A 878 -23.82 4.82 9.86
C GLN A 878 -22.32 4.83 9.58
N THR A 879 -21.90 4.09 8.55
CA THR A 879 -20.48 4.05 8.16
C THR A 879 -19.94 5.43 7.80
N VAL A 880 -18.65 5.67 8.05
CA VAL A 880 -18.01 6.99 7.80
C VAL A 880 -18.05 7.42 6.32
N ASN A 881 -18.21 6.46 5.41
CA ASN A 881 -18.51 6.74 3.99
C ASN A 881 -19.93 7.29 3.83
N ARG A 882 -20.93 6.62 4.41
CA ARG A 882 -22.33 7.05 4.40
C ARG A 882 -22.57 8.36 5.18
N ALA A 883 -21.78 8.63 6.21
CA ALA A 883 -21.76 9.90 6.93
C ALA A 883 -21.22 11.04 6.07
N PHE A 884 -20.18 10.79 5.26
CA PHE A 884 -19.67 11.75 4.27
C PHE A 884 -20.74 12.09 3.22
N SER A 885 -21.43 11.09 2.65
CA SER A 885 -22.51 11.31 1.66
C SER A 885 -23.63 12.20 2.21
N ARG A 886 -23.99 12.03 3.49
CA ARG A 886 -24.97 12.88 4.18
C ARG A 886 -24.45 14.31 4.34
N LYS A 887 -23.25 14.49 4.91
CA LYS A 887 -22.62 15.80 5.14
C LYS A 887 -22.44 16.60 3.85
N PHE A 888 -22.15 15.92 2.74
CA PHE A 888 -22.11 16.50 1.40
C PHE A 888 -23.45 17.14 1.01
N PHE A 889 -24.56 16.41 1.14
CA PHE A 889 -25.89 16.94 0.82
C PHE A 889 -26.38 17.99 1.84
N GLU A 890 -26.00 17.88 3.11
CA GLU A 890 -26.27 18.94 4.11
C GLU A 890 -25.55 20.25 3.75
N ALA A 891 -24.26 20.18 3.40
CA ALA A 891 -23.48 21.34 2.96
C ALA A 891 -24.00 21.94 1.63
N MET A 892 -24.41 21.10 0.68
CA MET A 892 -25.00 21.51 -0.59
C MET A 892 -26.35 22.22 -0.43
N ASN A 893 -27.18 21.79 0.54
CA ASN A 893 -28.51 22.35 0.78
C ASN A 893 -28.53 23.55 1.73
N ARG A 894 -27.40 23.96 2.32
CA ARG A 894 -27.28 25.18 3.14
C ARG A 894 -27.18 26.41 2.23
N ASP A 895 -28.24 27.22 2.20
CA ASP A 895 -28.25 28.52 1.50
C ASP A 895 -27.91 29.67 2.45
N GLY A 896 -26.65 30.09 2.46
CA GLY A 896 -26.17 31.28 3.18
C GLY A 896 -25.13 30.98 4.27
N VAL A 897 -24.67 32.06 4.89
CA VAL A 897 -23.63 32.07 5.94
C VAL A 897 -24.04 31.17 7.12
N PRO A 898 -23.14 30.36 7.70
CA PRO A 898 -23.45 29.58 8.90
C PRO A 898 -23.82 30.47 10.10
N ASP A 899 -24.86 30.08 10.84
CA ASP A 899 -24.97 30.45 12.26
C ASP A 899 -23.95 29.61 13.06
N ASP A 900 -23.20 30.25 13.96
CA ASP A 900 -22.08 29.63 14.70
C ASP A 900 -22.47 28.37 15.50
N ASP A 901 -23.71 28.30 15.99
CA ASP A 901 -24.23 27.17 16.78
C ASP A 901 -24.26 25.83 15.98
N ASP A 902 -24.46 25.89 14.65
CA ASP A 902 -24.71 24.73 13.80
C ASP A 902 -23.42 24.19 13.11
N ALA A 903 -22.25 24.67 13.57
CA ALA A 903 -20.93 24.17 13.20
C ALA A 903 -20.39 23.08 14.17
N LEU A 904 -21.00 22.95 15.36
CA LEU A 904 -20.49 22.14 16.48
C LEU A 904 -21.11 20.74 16.61
N LEU A 905 -22.04 20.36 15.73
CA LEU A 905 -22.81 19.10 15.82
C LEU A 905 -22.20 17.91 15.05
N LEU A 906 -20.90 17.92 14.80
CA LEU A 906 -20.16 16.77 14.28
C LEU A 906 -18.91 16.56 15.13
N ASP A 907 -18.80 15.38 15.74
CA ASP A 907 -17.55 15.01 16.40
C ASP A 907 -16.48 14.70 15.34
N GLU A 908 -15.22 14.96 15.69
CA GLU A 908 -14.10 14.54 14.84
C GLU A 908 -13.91 13.01 14.94
N ALA A 909 -14.29 12.40 16.07
CA ALA A 909 -14.26 10.95 16.29
C ALA A 909 -15.00 10.18 15.18
N ASP A 910 -16.25 10.54 14.89
CA ASP A 910 -17.11 9.93 13.86
C ASP A 910 -16.57 10.04 12.41
N LEU A 911 -15.44 10.72 12.20
CA LEU A 911 -14.71 10.77 10.93
C LEU A 911 -13.26 10.28 11.03
N ILE A 912 -12.62 10.40 12.19
CA ILE A 912 -11.27 9.88 12.48
C ILE A 912 -11.29 8.35 12.59
N GLU A 913 -12.36 7.76 13.10
CA GLU A 913 -12.42 6.29 13.27
C GLU A 913 -12.21 5.55 11.95
N ALA A 914 -12.60 6.04 10.77
CA ALA A 914 -12.31 5.36 9.50
C ALA A 914 -10.93 5.65 8.87
N ASP A 915 -10.06 6.42 9.53
CA ASP A 915 -8.62 6.38 9.26
C ASP A 915 -7.92 5.32 10.15
N ALA A 916 -8.67 4.63 11.04
CA ALA A 916 -8.19 3.59 11.97
C ALA A 916 -9.00 2.26 11.95
N GLU A 917 -10.25 2.26 11.49
CA GLU A 917 -11.16 1.13 11.31
C GLU A 917 -11.31 0.84 9.80
N VAL A 918 -10.64 -0.16 9.23
CA VAL A 918 -10.80 -1.62 9.41
C VAL A 918 -11.76 -2.20 8.38
N LEU A 919 -11.24 -3.16 7.60
CA LEU A 919 -12.05 -4.20 6.95
C LEU A 919 -12.46 -5.18 8.06
N ASP A 920 -13.69 -5.08 8.58
CA ASP A 920 -14.16 -6.06 9.57
C ASP A 920 -14.39 -7.41 8.86
N GLU A 921 -13.63 -8.43 9.25
CA GLU A 921 -13.67 -9.78 8.67
C GLU A 921 -15.05 -10.47 8.83
N ARG A 922 -15.99 -9.87 9.58
CA ARG A 922 -17.33 -10.42 9.87
C ARG A 922 -18.30 -10.44 8.69
N ASP A 923 -18.11 -9.60 7.68
CA ASP A 923 -18.98 -9.56 6.49
C ASP A 923 -18.59 -10.60 5.40
N LEU A 924 -17.58 -11.44 5.65
CA LEU A 924 -17.02 -12.40 4.67
C LEU A 924 -17.46 -13.87 4.83
N ILE A 925 -18.52 -14.16 5.58
CA ILE A 925 -19.09 -15.53 5.67
C ILE A 925 -20.26 -15.68 4.68
N PRO A 926 -20.17 -16.58 3.68
CA PRO A 926 -21.27 -16.83 2.75
C PRO A 926 -22.40 -17.69 3.33
N THR A 927 -23.63 -17.43 2.87
CA THR A 927 -24.77 -18.36 2.91
C THR A 927 -25.27 -18.64 1.50
#